data_AF-A0A1F9D167-F1
#
_entry.id   AF-A0A1F9D167-F1
#
_cell.length_a   1.000
_cell.length_b   1.000
_cell.length_c   1.000
_cell.angle_alpha   90.00
_cell.angle_beta   90.00
_cell.angle_gamma   90.00
#
_symmetry.space_group_name_H-M   'P 1'
#
loop_
_entity.id
_entity.type
_entity.pdbx_description
1 polymer ?
#
loop_
_entity_poly.entity_id
_entity_poly.type
_entity_poly.pdbx_seq_one_letter_code
_entity_poly.pdbx_strand_id
1 'polypeptide(L)'
;MSKLLFEPINIGKMRLKNRISMPPMATNFATTEGELTPRQIKYYEERAKGGVGLIVTESCYIHPSGKGGPTRLGLCSDKHIIGFRKLADTVHKYDVKIISQIHHAGHLSKPAFIGEYSVSSSSVPSPAYGVIPRTLTEAEIAEMVTMFGETARRAKEAGLDGVEIHAAHGYLLNQFLSPLFNKRKDKYGGHLANRMRFLLEVVEHIRNVVGNDFPIVVRYIGDEFVEGGLTTDDTTIIAKVLEKTGVDALDISGAVTVSGEMMVPPAAIPQGCLVHLAEAIKKVVSIPVFTVGRIREMGMAEEILQSNKADIIHIGRPLMVDPELPKKWAEGRLDEVRRCISCNEGCTSRMFKGLEITCTVNPMVGREHKIVPAEKSKKVMVIGGGPGGMEAAAVASLRGHKVSLFEKNTQLGGQLILAARAPFKQEISWVAEDLEKELHQRKVSIQKGQEVTMDLIEQFQPEAVIFAMGGSPLIPGIKGVKEANVVTSHEVLAGRAKTGDRVVIIGGGSSGAETAELLADQGKTVVICEMLEDVIMDTEPMTRKVMLKHLSEKGVRILINSEAKEIKREGLVVKRNGNEELIRADTVVISVGSKSNREMIDLLKAKKADGIELYEIGDCVKPRKALDAIREGAEIGEKI
;
A
#
# COMPACT_ATOMS: atom_id res chain seq x y z
N MET A 1 25.82 7.01 19.16
CA MET A 1 24.54 7.29 19.83
C MET A 1 23.89 5.97 20.16
N SER A 2 23.25 5.82 21.33
CA SER A 2 22.41 4.64 21.60
C SER A 2 21.27 4.61 20.59
N LYS A 3 20.87 3.41 20.15
CA LYS A 3 19.75 3.22 19.22
C LYS A 3 18.50 2.94 20.05
N LEU A 4 17.76 4.00 20.42
CA LEU A 4 16.53 3.91 21.24
C LEU A 4 15.53 2.94 20.63
N LEU A 5 15.50 2.85 19.29
CA LEU A 5 14.60 1.97 18.56
C LEU A 5 14.65 0.51 19.04
N PHE A 6 15.80 0.03 19.50
CA PHE A 6 16.01 -1.35 19.98
C PHE A 6 16.00 -1.50 21.49
N GLU A 7 15.76 -0.43 22.23
CA GLU A 7 15.62 -0.48 23.68
C GLU A 7 14.22 -0.97 24.08
N PRO A 8 14.09 -1.74 25.17
CA PRO A 8 12.80 -2.21 25.64
C PRO A 8 11.94 -1.06 26.19
N ILE A 9 10.62 -1.23 26.13
CA ILE A 9 9.62 -0.32 26.69
C ILE A 9 8.42 -1.12 27.24
N ASN A 10 7.73 -0.59 28.25
CA ASN A 10 6.51 -1.21 28.78
C ASN A 10 5.25 -0.48 28.30
N ILE A 11 4.19 -1.23 28.09
CA ILE A 11 2.80 -0.77 27.96
C ILE A 11 2.04 -1.43 29.12
N GLY A 12 1.72 -0.66 30.17
CA GLY A 12 1.23 -1.24 31.42
C GLY A 12 2.21 -2.29 31.95
N LYS A 13 1.74 -3.53 32.15
CA LYS A 13 2.58 -4.68 32.56
C LYS A 13 3.22 -5.44 31.39
N MET A 14 2.89 -5.11 30.15
CA MET A 14 3.45 -5.77 28.97
C MET A 14 4.78 -5.14 28.57
N ARG A 15 5.87 -5.92 28.68
CA ARG A 15 7.20 -5.52 28.21
C ARG A 15 7.39 -5.85 26.72
N LEU A 16 7.73 -4.84 25.93
CA LEU A 16 8.20 -4.98 24.56
C LEU A 16 9.73 -5.05 24.54
N LYS A 17 10.30 -5.92 23.69
CA LYS A 17 11.76 -6.04 23.55
C LYS A 17 12.41 -4.89 22.79
N ASN A 18 11.64 -4.15 21.99
CA ASN A 18 12.06 -2.96 21.24
C ASN A 18 10.85 -2.06 20.94
N ARG A 19 11.11 -0.88 20.38
CA ARG A 19 10.10 0.17 20.08
C ARG A 19 9.54 0.08 18.66
N ILE A 20 9.71 -1.06 17.98
CA ILE A 20 9.18 -1.29 16.62
C ILE A 20 7.89 -2.08 16.74
N SER A 21 6.80 -1.50 16.24
CA SER A 21 5.48 -2.13 16.22
C SER A 21 4.98 -2.33 14.79
N MET A 22 4.32 -3.45 14.53
CA MET A 22 3.52 -3.66 13.34
C MET A 22 2.11 -3.11 13.56
N PRO A 23 1.67 -2.08 12.81
CA PRO A 23 0.32 -1.55 12.95
C PRO A 23 -0.73 -2.50 12.37
N PRO A 24 -2.00 -2.32 12.76
CA PRO A 24 -3.15 -2.96 12.14
C PRO A 24 -3.20 -2.68 10.64
N MET A 25 -3.14 -3.76 9.85
CA MET A 25 -3.23 -3.71 8.39
C MET A 25 -4.07 -4.88 7.92
N ALA A 26 -5.26 -4.61 7.40
CA ALA A 26 -6.17 -5.67 6.99
C ALA A 26 -5.67 -6.42 5.75
N THR A 27 -5.83 -7.75 5.78
CA THR A 27 -5.18 -8.64 4.81
C THR A 27 -6.17 -9.29 3.84
N ASN A 28 -7.45 -9.39 4.24
CA ASN A 28 -8.46 -10.20 3.58
C ASN A 28 -8.14 -11.71 3.53
N PHE A 29 -7.20 -12.21 4.35
CA PHE A 29 -6.84 -13.64 4.42
C PHE A 29 -7.72 -14.48 5.36
N ALA A 30 -8.61 -13.86 6.13
CA ALA A 30 -9.51 -14.59 7.01
C ALA A 30 -10.58 -15.34 6.19
N THR A 31 -11.25 -16.32 6.80
CA THR A 31 -12.41 -16.96 6.16
C THR A 31 -13.59 -15.98 6.06
N THR A 32 -14.62 -16.35 5.30
CA THR A 32 -15.89 -15.58 5.29
C THR A 32 -16.57 -15.54 6.66
N GLU A 33 -16.22 -16.46 7.54
CA GLU A 33 -16.71 -16.53 8.91
C GLU A 33 -15.84 -15.74 9.91
N GLY A 34 -14.78 -15.08 9.42
CA GLY A 34 -13.87 -14.29 10.22
C GLY A 34 -12.84 -15.10 11.00
N GLU A 35 -12.57 -16.34 10.60
CA GLU A 35 -11.59 -17.20 11.26
C GLU A 35 -10.18 -17.00 10.69
N LEU A 36 -9.17 -17.07 11.56
CA LEU A 36 -7.75 -17.07 11.18
C LEU A 36 -7.42 -18.27 10.30
N THR A 37 -6.76 -18.03 9.18
CA THR A 37 -6.26 -19.09 8.30
C THR A 37 -4.77 -19.40 8.60
N PRO A 38 -4.28 -20.61 8.26
CA PRO A 38 -2.85 -20.93 8.37
C PRO A 38 -1.96 -19.93 7.62
N ARG A 39 -2.42 -19.45 6.45
CA ARG A 39 -1.76 -18.39 5.67
C ARG A 39 -1.59 -17.11 6.48
N GLN A 40 -2.66 -16.64 7.12
CA GLN A 40 -2.64 -15.42 7.92
C GLN A 40 -1.76 -15.56 9.17
N ILE A 41 -1.75 -16.73 9.82
CA ILE A 41 -0.83 -17.02 10.93
C ILE A 41 0.62 -16.94 10.45
N LYS A 42 0.93 -17.55 9.29
CA LYS A 42 2.28 -17.53 8.71
C LYS A 42 2.74 -16.12 8.34
N TYR A 43 1.82 -15.29 7.84
CA TYR A 43 2.07 -13.87 7.57
C TYR A 43 2.55 -13.12 8.82
N TYR A 44 1.88 -13.30 9.97
CA TYR A 44 2.32 -12.69 11.23
C TYR A 44 3.60 -13.34 11.79
N GLU A 45 3.76 -14.66 11.63
CA GLU A 45 4.95 -15.39 12.10
C GLU A 45 6.23 -14.84 11.50
N GLU A 46 6.28 -14.58 10.19
CA GLU A 46 7.50 -14.06 9.55
C GLU A 46 7.90 -12.67 10.09
N ARG A 47 6.94 -11.83 10.49
CA ARG A 47 7.23 -10.52 11.09
C ARG A 47 7.68 -10.67 12.55
N ALA A 48 7.11 -11.61 13.29
CA ALA A 48 7.56 -11.95 14.64
C ALA A 48 9.02 -12.46 14.63
N LYS A 49 9.30 -13.41 13.73
CA LYS A 49 10.65 -13.94 13.48
C LYS A 49 11.64 -12.85 13.03
N GLY A 50 11.16 -11.87 12.27
CA GLY A 50 11.93 -10.71 11.84
C GLY A 50 12.28 -9.71 12.94
N GLY A 51 11.70 -9.85 14.14
CA GLY A 51 12.17 -9.18 15.35
C GLY A 51 11.42 -7.92 15.75
N VAL A 52 10.18 -7.71 15.30
CA VAL A 52 9.32 -6.64 15.85
C VAL A 52 9.11 -6.82 17.35
N GLY A 53 8.88 -5.73 18.09
CA GLY A 53 8.58 -5.76 19.52
C GLY A 53 7.11 -6.07 19.80
N LEU A 54 6.22 -5.52 18.96
CA LEU A 54 4.77 -5.70 19.05
C LEU A 54 4.17 -5.96 17.67
N ILE A 55 3.18 -6.85 17.62
CA ILE A 55 2.24 -7.00 16.52
C ILE A 55 0.86 -6.57 17.00
N VAL A 56 0.23 -5.66 16.28
CA VAL A 56 -1.20 -5.40 16.41
C VAL A 56 -1.89 -6.08 15.23
N THR A 57 -2.83 -6.98 15.49
CA THR A 57 -3.55 -7.66 14.39
C THR A 57 -4.31 -6.65 13.54
N GLU A 58 -4.70 -7.06 12.34
CA GLU A 58 -5.76 -6.35 11.63
C GLU A 58 -7.04 -6.20 12.47
N SER A 59 -7.89 -5.27 12.04
CA SER A 59 -9.14 -4.93 12.68
C SER A 59 -10.08 -6.16 12.81
N CYS A 60 -10.35 -6.57 14.04
CA CYS A 60 -11.22 -7.68 14.39
C CYS A 60 -12.63 -7.14 14.70
N TYR A 61 -13.66 -7.60 13.99
CA TYR A 61 -15.02 -7.14 14.29
C TYR A 61 -15.54 -7.76 15.58
N ILE A 62 -16.11 -6.92 16.44
CA ILE A 62 -16.68 -7.32 17.76
C ILE A 62 -18.08 -7.90 17.66
N HIS A 63 -18.78 -7.63 16.55
CA HIS A 63 -20.17 -7.97 16.32
C HIS A 63 -20.39 -8.17 14.81
N PRO A 64 -21.22 -9.13 14.36
CA PRO A 64 -21.45 -9.39 12.94
C PRO A 64 -21.86 -8.15 12.12
N SER A 65 -22.69 -7.26 12.69
CA SER A 65 -23.09 -6.00 12.03
C SER A 65 -21.93 -5.02 11.80
N GLY A 66 -20.79 -5.23 12.47
CA GLY A 66 -19.56 -4.45 12.34
C GLY A 66 -18.57 -4.96 11.31
N LYS A 67 -18.92 -5.97 10.52
CA LYS A 67 -18.03 -6.60 9.54
C LYS A 67 -17.77 -5.69 8.33
N GLY A 68 -16.55 -5.15 8.22
CA GLY A 68 -16.12 -4.19 7.19
C GLY A 68 -15.64 -4.80 5.85
N GLY A 69 -16.09 -6.00 5.48
CA GLY A 69 -15.68 -6.69 4.24
C GLY A 69 -15.96 -8.19 4.27
N PRO A 70 -15.87 -8.90 3.13
CA PRO A 70 -16.28 -10.31 3.04
C PRO A 70 -15.41 -11.26 3.87
N THR A 71 -14.11 -10.99 3.95
CA THR A 71 -13.09 -11.84 4.61
C THR A 71 -12.31 -11.07 5.68
N ARG A 72 -13.03 -10.30 6.51
CA ARG A 72 -12.43 -9.60 7.66
C ARG A 72 -12.30 -10.53 8.84
N LEU A 73 -11.27 -10.31 9.65
CA LEU A 73 -11.05 -11.08 10.87
C LEU A 73 -12.13 -10.77 11.92
N GLY A 74 -12.64 -11.80 12.59
CA GLY A 74 -13.67 -11.70 13.62
C GLY A 74 -13.15 -12.13 14.98
N LEU A 75 -13.59 -11.46 16.04
CA LEU A 75 -13.39 -11.92 17.42
C LEU A 75 -14.70 -11.81 18.25
N CYS A 76 -15.83 -11.93 17.56
CA CYS A 76 -17.18 -11.75 18.12
C CYS A 76 -17.82 -13.03 18.69
N SER A 77 -17.12 -14.17 18.69
CA SER A 77 -17.66 -15.48 19.06
C SER A 77 -16.55 -16.38 19.60
N ASP A 78 -16.89 -17.28 20.51
CA ASP A 78 -15.93 -18.17 21.19
C ASP A 78 -15.22 -19.12 20.22
N LYS A 79 -15.83 -19.42 19.07
CA LYS A 79 -15.19 -20.21 18.00
C LYS A 79 -13.87 -19.59 17.51
N HIS A 80 -13.74 -18.26 17.58
CA HIS A 80 -12.54 -17.55 17.12
C HIS A 80 -11.34 -17.73 18.05
N ILE A 81 -11.55 -18.07 19.33
CA ILE A 81 -10.49 -18.17 20.36
C ILE A 81 -9.40 -19.16 19.93
N ILE A 82 -9.78 -20.28 19.32
CA ILE A 82 -8.83 -21.34 18.90
C ILE A 82 -7.83 -20.80 17.88
N GLY A 83 -8.29 -19.99 16.91
CA GLY A 83 -7.44 -19.39 15.90
C GLY A 83 -6.46 -18.39 16.51
N PHE A 84 -6.95 -17.51 17.39
CA PHE A 84 -6.12 -16.52 18.07
C PHE A 84 -5.11 -17.14 19.03
N ARG A 85 -5.46 -18.25 19.70
CA ARG A 85 -4.53 -19.00 20.54
C ARG A 85 -3.36 -19.55 19.74
N LYS A 86 -3.65 -20.19 18.60
CA LYS A 86 -2.59 -20.64 17.67
C LYS A 86 -1.72 -19.50 17.19
N LEU A 87 -2.30 -18.33 16.92
CA LEU A 87 -1.56 -17.14 16.52
C LEU A 87 -0.65 -16.63 17.65
N ALA A 88 -1.18 -16.49 18.87
CA ALA A 88 -0.43 -16.07 20.06
C ALA A 88 0.76 -17.00 20.32
N ASP A 89 0.48 -18.32 20.43
CA ASP A 89 1.50 -19.35 20.65
C ASP A 89 2.59 -19.33 19.57
N THR A 90 2.23 -19.00 18.33
CA THR A 90 3.18 -18.92 17.22
C THR A 90 4.08 -17.69 17.33
N VAL A 91 3.53 -16.54 17.68
CA VAL A 91 4.26 -15.28 17.78
C VAL A 91 5.15 -15.26 19.03
N HIS A 92 4.67 -15.80 20.16
CA HIS A 92 5.38 -15.82 21.44
C HIS A 92 6.68 -16.63 21.40
N LYS A 93 6.83 -17.60 20.48
CA LYS A 93 8.09 -18.34 20.24
C LYS A 93 9.29 -17.44 19.94
N TYR A 94 9.04 -16.21 19.49
CA TYR A 94 10.06 -15.26 19.07
C TYR A 94 10.26 -14.09 20.06
N ASP A 95 9.74 -14.20 21.29
CA ASP A 95 9.72 -13.10 22.28
C ASP A 95 9.11 -11.82 21.69
N VAL A 96 7.96 -11.96 21.05
CA VAL A 96 7.19 -10.87 20.43
C VAL A 96 5.83 -10.79 21.09
N LYS A 97 5.38 -9.58 21.39
CA LYS A 97 4.04 -9.34 21.94
C LYS A 97 3.01 -9.20 20.84
N ILE A 98 1.78 -9.62 21.11
CA ILE A 98 0.68 -9.47 20.17
C ILE A 98 -0.61 -9.06 20.86
N ILE A 99 -1.25 -8.03 20.31
CA ILE A 99 -2.56 -7.54 20.76
C ILE A 99 -3.55 -7.54 19.60
N SER A 100 -4.84 -7.66 19.90
CA SER A 100 -5.90 -7.59 18.89
C SER A 100 -6.44 -6.18 18.76
N GLN A 101 -6.50 -5.64 17.53
CA GLN A 101 -7.27 -4.42 17.29
C GLN A 101 -8.76 -4.76 17.20
N ILE A 102 -9.56 -4.33 18.18
CA ILE A 102 -11.00 -4.59 18.25
C ILE A 102 -11.77 -3.38 17.72
N HIS A 103 -12.74 -3.62 16.83
CA HIS A 103 -13.46 -2.54 16.15
C HIS A 103 -14.88 -2.93 15.74
N HIS A 104 -15.66 -1.92 15.36
CA HIS A 104 -16.92 -2.06 14.63
C HIS A 104 -16.92 -1.08 13.47
N ALA A 105 -17.22 -1.54 12.25
CA ALA A 105 -17.05 -0.70 11.06
C ALA A 105 -18.08 0.45 10.91
N GLY A 106 -19.07 0.56 11.80
CA GLY A 106 -20.23 1.45 11.67
C GLY A 106 -20.77 1.59 10.24
N HIS A 107 -20.89 2.83 9.75
CA HIS A 107 -21.36 3.14 8.38
C HIS A 107 -20.42 2.66 7.24
N LEU A 108 -19.28 2.05 7.56
CA LEU A 108 -18.38 1.41 6.59
C LEU A 108 -18.66 -0.09 6.43
N SER A 109 -19.59 -0.68 7.20
CA SER A 109 -20.21 -1.97 6.84
C SER A 109 -21.16 -1.79 5.64
N LYS A 110 -21.37 -2.87 4.86
CA LYS A 110 -22.35 -2.89 3.76
C LYS A 110 -23.41 -3.98 3.99
N PRO A 111 -24.66 -3.76 3.55
CA PRO A 111 -25.69 -4.81 3.59
C PRO A 111 -25.26 -6.11 2.91
N ALA A 112 -24.48 -6.04 1.84
CA ALA A 112 -23.92 -7.22 1.18
C ALA A 112 -23.00 -8.07 2.07
N PHE A 113 -22.46 -7.52 3.17
CA PHE A 113 -21.55 -8.23 4.09
C PHE A 113 -22.24 -8.67 5.37
N ILE A 114 -23.26 -7.93 5.82
CA ILE A 114 -23.89 -8.10 7.14
C ILE A 114 -25.36 -8.54 7.06
N GLY A 115 -25.98 -8.54 5.88
CA GLY A 115 -27.39 -8.92 5.68
C GLY A 115 -28.43 -7.87 6.09
N GLU A 116 -27.99 -6.72 6.61
CA GLU A 116 -28.84 -5.65 7.15
C GLU A 116 -28.26 -4.25 6.86
N TYR A 117 -28.97 -3.19 7.24
CA TYR A 117 -28.44 -1.83 7.13
C TYR A 117 -27.31 -1.58 8.13
N SER A 118 -26.26 -0.91 7.69
CA SER A 118 -25.17 -0.49 8.57
C SER A 118 -25.66 0.47 9.65
N VAL A 119 -24.95 0.53 10.77
CA VAL A 119 -25.30 1.35 11.93
C VAL A 119 -24.28 2.46 12.15
N SER A 120 -24.68 3.55 12.78
CA SER A 120 -23.82 4.71 13.07
C SER A 120 -24.35 5.52 14.26
N SER A 121 -23.61 6.55 14.65
CA SER A 121 -24.06 7.56 15.62
C SER A 121 -25.28 8.33 15.13
N SER A 122 -25.42 8.56 13.82
CA SER A 122 -26.56 9.23 13.17
C SER A 122 -26.71 8.81 11.71
N SER A 123 -27.85 9.10 11.09
CA SER A 123 -28.16 8.76 9.69
C SER A 123 -27.52 9.71 8.67
N VAL A 124 -26.20 9.91 8.78
CA VAL A 124 -25.38 10.63 7.81
C VAL A 124 -24.89 9.66 6.73
N PRO A 125 -25.06 9.93 5.41
CA PRO A 125 -24.59 9.04 4.35
C PRO A 125 -23.10 8.73 4.47
N SER A 126 -22.74 7.46 4.29
CA SER A 126 -21.34 7.02 4.31
C SER A 126 -20.54 7.67 3.18
N PRO A 127 -19.45 8.42 3.45
CA PRO A 127 -18.64 9.02 2.40
C PRO A 127 -18.01 8.00 1.45
N ALA A 128 -17.85 6.75 1.89
CA ALA A 128 -17.28 5.69 1.08
C ALA A 128 -18.26 5.15 0.02
N TYR A 129 -19.56 5.06 0.36
CA TYR A 129 -20.52 4.25 -0.40
C TYR A 129 -21.86 4.94 -0.68
N GLY A 130 -22.13 6.11 -0.09
CA GLY A 130 -23.42 6.81 -0.18
C GLY A 130 -24.57 6.14 0.58
N VAL A 131 -24.37 4.95 1.16
CA VAL A 131 -25.39 4.23 1.93
C VAL A 131 -25.68 4.98 3.24
N ILE A 132 -26.96 5.18 3.54
CA ILE A 132 -27.43 5.83 4.77
C ILE A 132 -27.50 4.77 5.89
N PRO A 133 -26.74 4.93 6.98
CA PRO A 133 -26.80 4.01 8.11
C PRO A 133 -28.03 4.29 8.99
N ARG A 134 -28.44 3.27 9.73
CA ARG A 134 -29.39 3.40 10.83
C ARG A 134 -28.71 4.03 12.05
N THR A 135 -29.42 4.92 12.72
CA THR A 135 -28.97 5.49 13.99
C THR A 135 -29.10 4.44 15.11
N LEU A 136 -28.05 4.22 15.89
CA LEU A 136 -28.10 3.35 17.07
C LEU A 136 -28.98 3.96 18.17
N THR A 137 -29.79 3.13 18.82
CA THR A 137 -30.50 3.46 20.05
C THR A 137 -29.57 3.36 21.26
N GLU A 138 -29.94 3.94 22.42
CA GLU A 138 -29.13 3.81 23.64
C GLU A 138 -28.94 2.36 24.10
N ALA A 139 -29.96 1.51 23.91
CA ALA A 139 -29.88 0.08 24.24
C ALA A 139 -28.86 -0.65 23.36
N GLU A 140 -28.83 -0.35 22.06
CA GLU A 140 -27.85 -0.93 21.14
C GLU A 140 -26.44 -0.38 21.39
N ILE A 141 -26.29 0.87 21.84
CA ILE A 141 -25.00 1.38 22.30
C ILE A 141 -24.49 0.55 23.49
N ALA A 142 -25.35 0.27 24.48
CA ALA A 142 -25.00 -0.58 25.62
C ALA A 142 -24.66 -2.04 25.21
N GLU A 143 -25.36 -2.58 24.22
CA GLU A 143 -25.02 -3.88 23.62
C GLU A 143 -23.62 -3.84 22.99
N MET A 144 -23.29 -2.80 22.21
CA MET A 144 -21.95 -2.66 21.63
C MET A 144 -20.87 -2.54 22.70
N VAL A 145 -21.10 -1.81 23.80
CA VAL A 145 -20.19 -1.76 24.96
C VAL A 145 -19.93 -3.17 25.49
N THR A 146 -20.99 -3.96 25.67
CA THR A 146 -20.89 -5.37 26.12
C THR A 146 -20.08 -6.21 25.14
N MET A 147 -20.32 -6.06 23.83
CA MET A 147 -19.59 -6.81 22.79
C MET A 147 -18.11 -6.44 22.72
N PHE A 148 -17.73 -5.19 22.98
CA PHE A 148 -16.34 -4.80 23.14
C PHE A 148 -15.69 -5.52 24.33
N GLY A 149 -16.37 -5.57 25.48
CA GLY A 149 -15.91 -6.31 26.66
C GLY A 149 -15.73 -7.80 26.41
N GLU A 150 -16.73 -8.45 25.83
CA GLU A 150 -16.68 -9.88 25.48
C GLU A 150 -15.57 -10.18 24.46
N THR A 151 -15.34 -9.28 23.50
CA THR A 151 -14.21 -9.45 22.56
C THR A 151 -12.86 -9.37 23.29
N ALA A 152 -12.70 -8.43 24.23
CA ALA A 152 -11.48 -8.34 25.02
C ALA A 152 -11.28 -9.55 25.95
N ARG A 153 -12.37 -10.09 26.52
CA ARG A 153 -12.36 -11.37 27.25
C ARG A 153 -11.81 -12.51 26.39
N ARG A 154 -12.31 -12.64 25.16
CA ARG A 154 -11.85 -13.66 24.18
C ARG A 154 -10.39 -13.47 23.79
N ALA A 155 -9.95 -12.23 23.59
CA ALA A 155 -8.55 -11.90 23.33
C ALA A 155 -7.64 -12.40 24.47
N LYS A 156 -8.01 -12.10 25.71
CA LYS A 156 -7.29 -12.55 26.91
C LYS A 156 -7.30 -14.07 27.05
N GLU A 157 -8.45 -14.72 26.87
CA GLU A 157 -8.58 -16.18 26.94
C GLU A 157 -7.77 -16.91 25.84
N ALA A 158 -7.63 -16.28 24.67
CA ALA A 158 -6.79 -16.76 23.58
C ALA A 158 -5.28 -16.60 23.90
N GLY A 159 -4.89 -15.92 24.97
CA GLY A 159 -3.49 -15.70 25.32
C GLY A 159 -2.84 -14.52 24.61
N LEU A 160 -3.61 -13.59 24.02
CA LEU A 160 -3.06 -12.33 23.54
C LEU A 160 -2.56 -11.49 24.72
N ASP A 161 -1.62 -10.58 24.45
CA ASP A 161 -0.98 -9.76 25.49
C ASP A 161 -1.75 -8.46 25.80
N GLY A 162 -2.90 -8.21 25.16
CA GLY A 162 -3.66 -6.97 25.29
C GLY A 162 -4.69 -6.77 24.17
N VAL A 163 -5.37 -5.63 24.18
CA VAL A 163 -6.24 -5.17 23.09
C VAL A 163 -5.97 -3.72 22.71
N GLU A 164 -6.19 -3.39 21.44
CA GLU A 164 -6.25 -2.03 20.93
C GLU A 164 -7.70 -1.68 20.53
N ILE A 165 -8.30 -0.68 21.17
CA ILE A 165 -9.64 -0.18 20.84
C ILE A 165 -9.54 0.76 19.65
N HIS A 166 -10.22 0.44 18.55
CA HIS A 166 -10.17 1.27 17.35
C HIS A 166 -11.24 2.38 17.32
N ALA A 167 -10.82 3.60 17.65
CA ALA A 167 -11.60 4.83 17.65
C ALA A 167 -11.10 5.87 16.61
N ALA A 168 -10.71 5.41 15.41
CA ALA A 168 -10.20 6.26 14.32
C ALA A 168 -10.82 5.92 12.95
N HIS A 169 -10.38 6.63 11.90
CA HIS A 169 -10.59 6.34 10.47
C HIS A 169 -12.05 6.28 9.96
N GLY A 170 -12.99 6.90 10.66
CA GLY A 170 -14.40 6.87 10.31
C GLY A 170 -15.11 5.57 10.69
N TYR A 171 -14.55 4.76 11.60
CA TYR A 171 -15.25 3.62 12.21
C TYR A 171 -16.14 4.02 13.37
N LEU A 172 -16.95 3.09 13.90
CA LEU A 172 -18.09 3.40 14.78
C LEU A 172 -17.73 4.33 15.95
N LEU A 173 -16.66 4.06 16.68
CA LEU A 173 -16.26 4.90 17.81
C LEU A 173 -15.83 6.31 17.35
N ASN A 174 -15.11 6.44 16.23
CA ASN A 174 -14.81 7.74 15.65
C ASN A 174 -16.07 8.45 15.11
N GLN A 175 -17.06 7.72 14.61
CA GLN A 175 -18.35 8.29 14.18
C GLN A 175 -19.12 8.92 15.35
N PHE A 176 -18.92 8.45 16.59
CA PHE A 176 -19.45 9.10 17.79
C PHE A 176 -18.59 10.29 18.21
N LEU A 177 -17.26 10.21 18.12
CA LEU A 177 -16.37 11.32 18.45
C LEU A 177 -16.52 12.50 17.49
N SER A 178 -16.67 12.23 16.20
CA SER A 178 -16.63 13.23 15.14
C SER A 178 -17.92 14.04 15.04
N PRO A 179 -17.85 15.38 15.06
CA PRO A 179 -19.01 16.23 14.80
C PRO A 179 -19.52 16.12 13.35
N LEU A 180 -18.73 15.59 12.40
CA LEU A 180 -19.17 15.36 11.03
C LEU A 180 -20.30 14.33 10.96
N PHE A 181 -20.19 13.26 11.76
CA PHE A 181 -21.11 12.12 11.74
C PHE A 181 -22.10 12.15 12.90
N ASN A 182 -21.68 12.55 14.10
CA ASN A 182 -22.55 12.54 15.28
C ASN A 182 -23.46 13.78 15.31
N LYS A 183 -24.73 13.58 14.95
CA LYS A 183 -25.81 14.58 14.99
C LYS A 183 -26.82 14.30 16.11
N ARG A 184 -26.46 13.48 17.09
CA ARG A 184 -27.35 13.10 18.20
C ARG A 184 -27.65 14.31 19.10
N LYS A 185 -28.82 14.26 19.72
CA LYS A 185 -29.30 15.26 20.71
C LYS A 185 -29.41 14.69 22.13
N ASP A 186 -29.06 13.41 22.31
CA ASP A 186 -29.04 12.72 23.61
C ASP A 186 -27.68 12.84 24.29
N LYS A 187 -27.47 12.06 25.37
CA LYS A 187 -26.23 12.08 26.17
C LYS A 187 -24.97 11.62 25.41
N TYR A 188 -25.11 11.11 24.19
CA TYR A 188 -24.00 10.69 23.33
C TYR A 188 -23.68 11.69 22.21
N GLY A 189 -24.37 12.84 22.13
CA GLY A 189 -24.17 13.87 21.10
C GLY A 189 -23.99 15.28 21.62
N GLY A 190 -23.76 16.23 20.70
CA GLY A 190 -23.51 17.63 21.02
C GLY A 190 -22.05 17.88 21.38
N HIS A 191 -21.78 18.45 22.56
CA HIS A 191 -20.43 18.82 23.00
C HIS A 191 -19.48 17.62 23.14
N LEU A 192 -18.17 17.87 23.09
CA LEU A 192 -17.13 16.84 23.06
C LEU A 192 -17.25 15.83 24.21
N ALA A 193 -17.60 16.27 25.43
CA ALA A 193 -17.79 15.40 26.59
C ALA A 193 -18.84 14.29 26.35
N ASN A 194 -19.96 14.63 25.71
CA ASN A 194 -21.00 13.65 25.37
C ASN A 194 -20.56 12.74 24.23
N ARG A 195 -19.87 13.29 23.23
CA ARG A 195 -19.34 12.51 22.10
C ARG A 195 -18.29 11.47 22.53
N MET A 196 -17.52 11.77 23.57
CA MET A 196 -16.56 10.83 24.18
C MET A 196 -17.23 9.71 24.98
N ARG A 197 -18.46 9.89 25.45
CA ARG A 197 -19.13 8.99 26.42
C ARG A 197 -19.07 7.53 26.01
N PHE A 198 -19.43 7.22 24.75
CA PHE A 198 -19.43 5.84 24.28
C PHE A 198 -18.04 5.20 24.32
N LEU A 199 -16.99 5.93 23.93
CA LEU A 199 -15.61 5.42 24.03
C LEU A 199 -15.20 5.18 25.48
N LEU A 200 -15.56 6.08 26.39
CA LEU A 200 -15.21 5.94 27.82
C LEU A 200 -15.92 4.76 28.47
N GLU A 201 -17.20 4.54 28.15
CA GLU A 201 -17.97 3.37 28.61
C GLU A 201 -17.35 2.06 28.08
N VAL A 202 -16.87 2.05 26.83
CA VAL A 202 -16.14 0.89 26.26
C VAL A 202 -14.85 0.62 27.04
N VAL A 203 -14.04 1.64 27.30
CA VAL A 203 -12.77 1.50 28.04
C VAL A 203 -13.03 0.97 29.46
N GLU A 204 -13.97 1.57 30.18
CA GLU A 204 -14.36 1.17 31.53
C GLU A 204 -14.85 -0.28 31.56
N HIS A 205 -15.75 -0.65 30.65
CA HIS A 205 -16.30 -1.99 30.60
C HIS A 205 -15.24 -3.05 30.25
N ILE A 206 -14.37 -2.77 29.27
CA ILE A 206 -13.25 -3.67 28.96
C ILE A 206 -12.38 -3.85 30.20
N ARG A 207 -11.98 -2.77 30.88
CA ARG A 207 -11.15 -2.84 32.09
C ARG A 207 -11.78 -3.72 33.17
N ASN A 208 -13.09 -3.59 33.40
CA ASN A 208 -13.82 -4.42 34.36
C ASN A 208 -13.79 -5.92 34.00
N VAL A 209 -13.85 -6.25 32.70
CA VAL A 209 -13.85 -7.63 32.21
C VAL A 209 -12.44 -8.25 32.23
N VAL A 210 -11.40 -7.50 31.87
CA VAL A 210 -10.04 -8.04 31.70
C VAL A 210 -9.11 -7.81 32.90
N GLY A 211 -9.50 -6.96 33.84
CA GLY A 211 -8.71 -6.58 35.01
C GLY A 211 -7.58 -5.59 34.69
N ASN A 212 -6.88 -5.12 35.73
CA ASN A 212 -5.87 -4.05 35.63
C ASN A 212 -4.56 -4.46 34.94
N ASP A 213 -4.29 -5.77 34.86
CA ASP A 213 -3.01 -6.29 34.39
C ASP A 213 -2.96 -6.50 32.87
N PHE A 214 -4.12 -6.50 32.22
CA PHE A 214 -4.25 -6.72 30.78
C PHE A 214 -4.23 -5.37 30.05
N PRO A 215 -3.21 -5.07 29.24
CA PRO A 215 -3.06 -3.80 28.55
C PRO A 215 -4.24 -3.42 27.65
N ILE A 216 -4.65 -2.15 27.75
CA ILE A 216 -5.63 -1.50 26.88
C ILE A 216 -4.94 -0.35 26.16
N VAL A 217 -4.81 -0.45 24.84
CA VAL A 217 -4.36 0.62 23.96
C VAL A 217 -5.58 1.27 23.31
N VAL A 218 -5.60 2.58 23.14
CA VAL A 218 -6.65 3.25 22.34
C VAL A 218 -6.03 3.87 21.11
N ARG A 219 -6.47 3.41 19.93
CA ARG A 219 -6.11 4.03 18.65
C ARG A 219 -7.17 5.02 18.23
N TYR A 220 -6.84 6.30 18.20
CA TYR A 220 -7.78 7.34 17.80
C TYR A 220 -7.13 8.36 16.86
N ILE A 221 -7.96 9.27 16.34
CA ILE A 221 -7.53 10.25 15.34
C ILE A 221 -6.83 11.43 16.00
N GLY A 222 -5.70 11.87 15.47
CA GLY A 222 -5.06 13.14 15.82
C GLY A 222 -5.68 14.32 15.08
N ASP A 223 -6.01 14.14 13.80
CA ASP A 223 -6.70 15.13 12.97
C ASP A 223 -7.49 14.43 11.84
N GLU A 224 -8.71 14.88 11.57
CA GLU A 224 -9.55 14.32 10.50
C GLU A 224 -9.21 14.89 9.11
N PHE A 225 -8.49 16.00 9.02
CA PHE A 225 -8.15 16.71 7.78
C PHE A 225 -9.37 17.05 6.92
N VAL A 226 -10.50 17.34 7.57
CA VAL A 226 -11.76 17.72 6.93
C VAL A 226 -12.32 18.90 7.70
N GLU A 227 -12.77 19.92 6.97
CA GLU A 227 -13.41 21.10 7.57
C GLU A 227 -14.60 20.69 8.45
N GLY A 228 -14.63 21.21 9.68
CA GLY A 228 -15.65 20.87 10.67
C GLY A 228 -15.51 19.48 11.30
N GLY A 229 -14.42 18.76 11.06
CA GLY A 229 -14.04 17.52 11.74
C GLY A 229 -13.30 17.73 13.06
N LEU A 230 -12.83 16.63 13.66
CA LEU A 230 -11.95 16.67 14.82
C LEU A 230 -10.58 17.24 14.45
N THR A 231 -10.13 18.17 15.29
CA THR A 231 -8.83 18.83 15.16
C THR A 231 -7.82 18.29 16.18
N THR A 232 -6.54 18.61 15.98
CA THR A 232 -5.49 18.32 16.98
C THR A 232 -5.81 18.90 18.37
N ASP A 233 -6.48 20.06 18.44
CA ASP A 233 -6.86 20.66 19.72
C ASP A 233 -7.93 19.82 20.45
N ASP A 234 -8.96 19.34 19.74
CA ASP A 234 -9.96 18.44 20.30
C ASP A 234 -9.32 17.14 20.81
N THR A 235 -8.36 16.60 20.04
CA THR A 235 -7.81 15.27 20.28
C THR A 235 -6.81 15.27 21.44
N THR A 236 -6.10 16.39 21.70
CA THR A 236 -5.31 16.55 22.94
C THR A 236 -6.18 16.56 24.20
N ILE A 237 -7.43 17.06 24.13
CA ILE A 237 -8.38 16.99 25.24
C ILE A 237 -8.81 15.53 25.46
N ILE A 238 -9.15 14.82 24.38
CA ILE A 238 -9.50 13.39 24.43
C ILE A 238 -8.36 12.59 25.07
N ALA A 239 -7.10 12.84 24.69
CA ALA A 239 -5.92 12.17 25.24
C ALA A 239 -5.84 12.24 26.78
N LYS A 240 -5.99 13.46 27.32
CA LYS A 240 -5.95 13.71 28.77
C LYS A 240 -7.07 12.99 29.52
N VAL A 241 -8.23 12.85 28.89
CA VAL A 241 -9.38 12.13 29.48
C VAL A 241 -9.12 10.62 29.45
N LEU A 242 -8.64 10.09 28.33
CA LEU A 242 -8.32 8.66 28.19
C LEU A 242 -7.23 8.21 29.17
N GLU A 243 -6.15 9.00 29.34
CA GLU A 243 -5.11 8.69 30.33
C GLU A 243 -5.70 8.54 31.74
N LYS A 244 -6.64 9.41 32.13
CA LYS A 244 -7.32 9.34 33.44
C LYS A 244 -8.19 8.10 33.62
N THR A 245 -8.65 7.47 32.53
CA THR A 245 -9.39 6.20 32.60
C THR A 245 -8.51 4.97 32.81
N GLY A 246 -7.18 5.14 32.80
CA GLY A 246 -6.24 4.04 33.00
C GLY A 246 -6.01 3.18 31.76
N VAL A 247 -6.06 3.78 30.57
CA VAL A 247 -5.52 3.16 29.35
C VAL A 247 -3.99 3.15 29.43
N ASP A 248 -3.38 2.12 28.84
CA ASP A 248 -1.96 1.84 29.03
C ASP A 248 -1.07 2.49 27.95
N ALA A 249 -1.64 2.86 26.80
CA ALA A 249 -0.98 3.64 25.74
C ALA A 249 -2.00 4.23 24.75
N LEU A 250 -1.54 5.21 23.96
CA LEU A 250 -2.32 5.85 22.89
C LEU A 250 -1.65 5.65 21.52
N ASP A 251 -2.40 5.14 20.54
CA ASP A 251 -1.96 5.05 19.15
C ASP A 251 -2.57 6.16 18.29
N ILE A 252 -1.72 7.04 17.76
CA ILE A 252 -2.13 8.24 17.06
C ILE A 252 -2.00 8.05 15.55
N SER A 253 -3.16 8.06 14.90
CA SER A 253 -3.28 8.04 13.43
C SER A 253 -3.94 9.34 12.93
N GLY A 254 -4.19 9.43 11.62
CA GLY A 254 -4.81 10.60 11.01
C GLY A 254 -5.78 10.22 9.89
N ALA A 255 -6.62 11.19 9.51
CA ALA A 255 -7.63 11.11 8.47
C ALA A 255 -8.83 10.16 8.64
N VAL A 256 -9.88 10.50 7.89
CA VAL A 256 -11.09 9.70 7.68
C VAL A 256 -11.22 9.36 6.19
N THR A 257 -12.27 8.66 5.77
CA THR A 257 -12.46 8.25 4.38
C THR A 257 -12.29 9.39 3.37
N VAL A 258 -12.80 10.59 3.70
CA VAL A 258 -12.74 11.76 2.82
C VAL A 258 -11.30 12.24 2.59
N SER A 259 -10.45 12.16 3.61
CA SER A 259 -9.03 12.53 3.60
C SER A 259 -8.11 11.30 3.50
N GLY A 260 -8.58 10.24 2.82
CA GLY A 260 -7.94 8.92 2.76
C GLY A 260 -6.48 8.91 2.28
N GLU A 261 -6.04 9.93 1.54
CA GLU A 261 -4.65 10.14 1.13
C GLU A 261 -3.73 10.39 2.32
N MET A 262 -4.22 10.87 3.46
CA MET A 262 -3.43 10.98 4.69
C MET A 262 -3.48 9.68 5.51
N MET A 263 -4.57 8.91 5.38
CA MET A 263 -4.76 7.61 6.03
C MET A 263 -3.87 6.53 5.40
N VAL A 264 -3.80 6.49 4.07
CA VAL A 264 -2.97 5.57 3.29
C VAL A 264 -2.09 6.36 2.32
N PRO A 265 -1.04 7.03 2.83
CA PRO A 265 -0.29 8.00 2.04
C PRO A 265 0.39 7.40 0.81
N PRO A 266 0.01 7.82 -0.43
CA PRO A 266 0.71 7.46 -1.65
C PRO A 266 2.08 8.13 -1.72
N ALA A 267 2.84 7.86 -2.77
CA ALA A 267 4.21 8.36 -2.90
C ALA A 267 4.35 9.89 -2.85
N ALA A 268 3.33 10.61 -3.30
CA ALA A 268 3.27 12.07 -3.29
C ALA A 268 3.09 12.70 -1.90
N ILE A 269 2.69 11.94 -0.89
CA ILE A 269 2.57 12.46 0.49
C ILE A 269 3.91 12.27 1.21
N PRO A 270 4.48 13.31 1.87
CA PRO A 270 5.79 13.21 2.53
C PRO A 270 5.91 12.07 3.55
N GLN A 271 7.13 11.57 3.76
CA GLN A 271 7.42 10.66 4.87
C GLN A 271 7.25 11.41 6.21
N GLY A 272 6.84 10.70 7.26
CA GLY A 272 6.58 11.29 8.58
C GLY A 272 5.32 12.15 8.66
N CYS A 273 4.40 12.05 7.69
CA CYS A 273 3.29 13.00 7.51
C CYS A 273 2.31 13.13 8.69
N LEU A 274 2.30 12.18 9.64
CA LEU A 274 1.43 12.20 10.82
C LEU A 274 2.20 12.30 12.15
N VAL A 275 3.53 12.41 12.11
CA VAL A 275 4.37 12.42 13.33
C VAL A 275 4.04 13.60 14.23
N HIS A 276 3.73 14.76 13.64
CA HIS A 276 3.35 15.96 14.38
C HIS A 276 2.09 15.77 15.24
N LEU A 277 1.18 14.88 14.84
CA LEU A 277 -0.02 14.57 15.63
C LEU A 277 0.36 13.81 16.90
N ALA A 278 1.21 12.78 16.78
CA ALA A 278 1.71 12.04 17.94
C ALA A 278 2.52 12.94 18.87
N GLU A 279 3.33 13.85 18.32
CA GLU A 279 4.09 14.84 19.10
C GLU A 279 3.18 15.74 19.94
N ALA A 280 2.07 16.22 19.36
CA ALA A 280 1.09 17.04 20.07
C ALA A 280 0.49 16.28 21.27
N ILE A 281 0.17 14.99 21.09
CA ILE A 281 -0.34 14.13 22.17
C ILE A 281 0.74 13.85 23.22
N LYS A 282 1.97 13.56 22.79
CA LYS A 282 3.09 13.25 23.68
C LYS A 282 3.42 14.39 24.65
N LYS A 283 3.11 15.63 24.28
CA LYS A 283 3.26 16.82 25.14
C LYS A 283 2.24 16.90 26.28
N VAL A 284 1.15 16.14 26.23
CA VAL A 284 0.03 16.28 27.17
C VAL A 284 -0.31 15.02 27.98
N VAL A 285 0.37 13.90 27.72
CA VAL A 285 0.22 12.63 28.47
C VAL A 285 1.57 12.07 28.91
N SER A 286 1.56 11.23 29.92
CA SER A 286 2.73 10.53 30.46
C SER A 286 2.82 9.07 30.02
N ILE A 287 1.68 8.46 29.64
CA ILE A 287 1.66 7.10 29.06
C ILE A 287 2.34 7.03 27.68
N PRO A 288 2.80 5.84 27.24
CA PRO A 288 3.39 5.64 25.93
C PRO A 288 2.48 6.08 24.77
N VAL A 289 3.09 6.71 23.76
CA VAL A 289 2.42 7.17 22.53
C VAL A 289 3.04 6.50 21.31
N PHE A 290 2.21 5.91 20.45
CA PHE A 290 2.62 5.41 19.15
C PHE A 290 2.51 6.51 18.09
N THR A 291 3.33 6.41 17.06
CA THR A 291 3.17 7.20 15.83
C THR A 291 3.25 6.35 14.58
N VAL A 292 2.66 6.86 13.51
CA VAL A 292 2.67 6.29 12.15
C VAL A 292 2.78 7.45 11.15
N GLY A 293 2.71 7.15 9.85
CA GLY A 293 2.72 8.18 8.80
C GLY A 293 3.92 8.00 7.89
N ARG A 294 3.94 6.89 7.15
CA ARG A 294 4.91 6.64 6.07
C ARG A 294 6.39 6.67 6.55
N ILE A 295 6.65 6.09 7.72
CA ILE A 295 8.00 5.89 8.27
C ILE A 295 8.58 4.59 7.67
N ARG A 296 9.70 4.68 6.94
CA ARG A 296 10.27 3.54 6.20
C ARG A 296 11.76 3.34 6.37
N GLU A 297 12.43 4.29 7.00
CA GLU A 297 13.88 4.30 7.16
C GLU A 297 14.22 4.32 8.65
N MET A 298 15.27 3.57 9.01
CA MET A 298 15.73 3.47 10.39
C MET A 298 16.11 4.84 10.96
N GLY A 299 16.78 5.68 10.17
CA GLY A 299 17.20 7.01 10.60
C GLY A 299 16.03 7.89 11.04
N MET A 300 14.95 7.93 10.27
CA MET A 300 13.73 8.66 10.63
C MET A 300 13.08 8.07 11.90
N ALA A 301 12.97 6.74 12.00
CA ALA A 301 12.39 6.11 13.18
C ALA A 301 13.18 6.45 14.46
N GLU A 302 14.51 6.46 14.38
CA GLU A 302 15.40 6.82 15.48
C GLU A 302 15.29 8.32 15.83
N GLU A 303 15.27 9.21 14.83
CA GLU A 303 15.13 10.66 15.02
C GLU A 303 13.83 11.01 15.77
N ILE A 304 12.72 10.35 15.41
CA ILE A 304 11.41 10.55 16.05
C ILE A 304 11.50 10.22 17.56
N LEU A 305 12.14 9.10 17.90
CA LEU A 305 12.32 8.67 19.30
C LEU A 305 13.25 9.62 20.06
N GLN A 306 14.40 9.97 19.47
CA GLN A 306 15.40 10.85 20.08
C GLN A 306 14.84 12.27 20.30
N SER A 307 13.95 12.72 19.42
CA SER A 307 13.26 14.01 19.55
C SER A 307 12.03 13.96 20.46
N ASN A 308 11.78 12.84 21.15
CA ASN A 308 10.64 12.62 22.05
C ASN A 308 9.27 12.93 21.40
N LYS A 309 9.12 12.62 20.10
CA LYS A 309 7.86 12.83 19.36
C LYS A 309 6.90 11.65 19.49
N ALA A 310 7.42 10.48 19.83
CA ALA A 310 6.67 9.26 20.14
C ALA A 310 7.56 8.30 20.96
N ASP A 311 6.97 7.28 21.55
CA ASP A 311 7.69 6.24 22.30
C ASP A 311 7.81 4.92 21.54
N ILE A 312 6.88 4.65 20.61
CA ILE A 312 6.79 3.44 19.82
C ILE A 312 6.49 3.80 18.36
N ILE A 313 7.20 3.17 17.43
CA ILE A 313 7.11 3.47 16.01
C ILE A 313 6.35 2.36 15.29
N HIS A 314 5.19 2.69 14.72
CA HIS A 314 4.49 1.80 13.81
C HIS A 314 5.15 1.79 12.43
N ILE A 315 5.68 0.64 12.06
CA ILE A 315 6.22 0.37 10.72
C ILE A 315 5.25 -0.55 9.98
N GLY A 316 4.40 0.03 9.12
CA GLY A 316 3.37 -0.72 8.39
C GLY A 316 3.87 -1.43 7.14
N ARG A 317 3.57 -0.84 5.98
CA ARG A 317 3.92 -1.38 4.65
C ARG A 317 5.39 -1.84 4.50
N PRO A 318 6.41 -1.23 5.15
CA PRO A 318 7.77 -1.77 5.10
C PRO A 318 7.90 -3.17 5.69
N LEU A 319 7.18 -3.51 6.77
CA LEU A 319 7.16 -4.89 7.30
C LEU A 319 6.42 -5.87 6.38
N MET A 320 5.51 -5.39 5.54
CA MET A 320 4.93 -6.23 4.49
C MET A 320 6.01 -6.57 3.45
N VAL A 321 6.75 -5.56 3.01
CA VAL A 321 7.80 -5.71 1.99
C VAL A 321 8.96 -6.56 2.49
N ASP A 322 9.45 -6.30 3.70
CA ASP A 322 10.60 -6.98 4.26
C ASP A 322 10.28 -7.41 5.70
N PRO A 323 9.84 -8.67 5.91
CA PRO A 323 9.51 -9.15 7.24
C PRO A 323 10.71 -9.14 8.19
N GLU A 324 11.95 -9.26 7.67
CA GLU A 324 13.18 -9.23 8.46
C GLU A 324 13.73 -7.82 8.71
N LEU A 325 12.98 -6.77 8.34
CA LEU A 325 13.41 -5.38 8.45
C LEU A 325 13.96 -5.00 9.84
N PRO A 326 13.30 -5.32 10.99
CA PRO A 326 13.84 -4.97 12.30
C PRO A 326 15.20 -5.61 12.57
N LYS A 327 15.37 -6.89 12.22
CA LYS A 327 16.62 -7.62 12.34
C LYS A 327 17.71 -7.01 11.47
N LYS A 328 17.42 -6.70 10.20
CA LYS A 328 18.37 -6.04 9.28
C LYS A 328 18.82 -4.69 9.81
N TRP A 329 17.91 -3.88 10.36
CA TRP A 329 18.25 -2.60 10.98
C TRP A 329 19.11 -2.75 12.24
N ALA A 330 18.82 -3.75 13.09
CA ALA A 330 19.61 -4.03 14.28
C ALA A 330 21.05 -4.43 13.92
N GLU A 331 21.20 -5.28 12.91
CA GLU A 331 22.49 -5.82 12.42
C GLU A 331 23.24 -4.86 11.49
N GLY A 332 22.63 -3.74 11.08
CA GLY A 332 23.24 -2.77 10.16
C GLY A 332 23.26 -3.23 8.69
N ARG A 333 22.51 -4.28 8.33
CA ARG A 333 22.39 -4.81 6.96
C ARG A 333 21.44 -3.99 6.09
N LEU A 334 21.65 -2.67 6.03
CA LEU A 334 20.75 -1.74 5.35
C LEU A 334 20.67 -1.97 3.83
N ASP A 335 21.76 -2.44 3.22
CA ASP A 335 21.82 -2.76 1.79
C ASP A 335 21.07 -4.06 1.40
N GLU A 336 20.57 -4.81 2.38
CA GLU A 336 19.76 -6.02 2.16
C GLU A 336 18.26 -5.75 2.33
N VAL A 337 17.87 -4.50 2.63
CA VAL A 337 16.47 -4.14 2.85
C VAL A 337 15.75 -3.93 1.52
N ARG A 338 14.64 -4.65 1.31
CA ARG A 338 13.69 -4.28 0.25
C ARG A 338 12.82 -3.13 0.74
N ARG A 339 12.76 -2.03 -0.02
CA ARG A 339 12.09 -0.79 0.39
C ARG A 339 10.66 -0.72 -0.15
N CYS A 340 9.73 -0.31 0.70
CA CYS A 340 8.38 0.01 0.29
C CYS A 340 8.36 1.32 -0.52
N ILE A 341 7.75 1.32 -1.70
CA ILE A 341 7.61 2.50 -2.57
C ILE A 341 6.26 3.23 -2.43
N SER A 342 5.45 2.88 -1.42
CA SER A 342 4.13 3.50 -1.16
C SER A 342 3.17 3.52 -2.35
N CYS A 343 3.25 2.53 -3.24
CA CYS A 343 2.44 2.49 -4.47
C CYS A 343 0.95 2.19 -4.22
N ASN A 344 0.60 1.61 -3.06
CA ASN A 344 -0.75 1.19 -2.69
C ASN A 344 -1.43 0.16 -3.64
N GLU A 345 -0.75 -0.27 -4.70
CA GLU A 345 -1.29 -1.17 -5.74
C GLU A 345 -1.60 -2.58 -5.22
N GLY A 346 -0.56 -3.31 -4.79
CA GLY A 346 -0.72 -4.70 -4.33
C GLY A 346 -1.38 -4.83 -2.95
N CYS A 347 -1.26 -3.80 -2.12
CA CYS A 347 -1.80 -3.80 -0.76
C CYS A 347 -3.22 -3.20 -0.75
N THR A 348 -3.32 -1.91 -0.49
CA THR A 348 -4.58 -1.22 -0.21
C THR A 348 -5.58 -1.27 -1.37
N SER A 349 -5.17 -1.07 -2.62
CA SER A 349 -6.08 -1.07 -3.78
C SER A 349 -6.78 -2.42 -3.93
N ARG A 350 -6.04 -3.52 -3.79
CA ARG A 350 -6.59 -4.88 -3.81
C ARG A 350 -7.53 -5.12 -2.63
N MET A 351 -7.11 -4.73 -1.43
CA MET A 351 -7.93 -4.86 -0.22
C MET A 351 -9.29 -4.16 -0.37
N PHE A 352 -9.32 -2.93 -0.89
CA PHE A 352 -10.58 -2.19 -1.11
C PHE A 352 -11.47 -2.80 -2.19
N LYS A 353 -10.90 -3.56 -3.13
CA LYS A 353 -11.65 -4.38 -4.10
C LYS A 353 -12.16 -5.71 -3.53
N GLY A 354 -11.96 -5.95 -2.22
CA GLY A 354 -12.32 -7.22 -1.57
C GLY A 354 -11.37 -8.38 -1.93
N LEU A 355 -10.22 -8.09 -2.52
CA LEU A 355 -9.22 -9.09 -2.86
C LEU A 355 -8.20 -9.22 -1.73
N GLU A 356 -7.59 -10.39 -1.62
CA GLU A 356 -6.43 -10.64 -0.78
C GLU A 356 -5.27 -9.71 -1.14
N ILE A 357 -4.59 -9.18 -0.11
CA ILE A 357 -3.42 -8.33 -0.28
C ILE A 357 -2.24 -9.12 -0.86
N THR A 358 -1.35 -8.40 -1.54
CA THR A 358 -0.01 -8.82 -1.93
C THR A 358 0.90 -7.59 -1.91
N CYS A 359 2.05 -7.61 -2.56
CA CYS A 359 2.89 -6.43 -2.71
C CYS A 359 3.57 -6.36 -4.08
N THR A 360 3.71 -5.15 -4.61
CA THR A 360 4.40 -4.90 -5.88
C THR A 360 5.85 -5.34 -5.84
N VAL A 361 6.54 -5.12 -4.71
CA VAL A 361 8.01 -5.30 -4.60
C VAL A 361 8.40 -6.54 -3.80
N ASN A 362 7.42 -7.21 -3.18
CA ASN A 362 7.62 -8.49 -2.51
C ASN A 362 6.48 -9.45 -2.90
N PRO A 363 6.72 -10.38 -3.83
CA PRO A 363 5.70 -11.33 -4.28
C PRO A 363 5.37 -12.41 -3.23
N MET A 364 6.14 -12.50 -2.14
CA MET A 364 5.92 -13.47 -1.05
C MET A 364 4.83 -13.06 -0.06
N VAL A 365 4.33 -11.82 -0.12
CA VAL A 365 3.26 -11.36 0.78
C VAL A 365 1.98 -12.18 0.55
N GLY A 366 1.55 -12.91 1.58
CA GLY A 366 0.43 -13.86 1.51
C GLY A 366 0.78 -15.24 0.97
N ARG A 367 2.07 -15.48 0.69
CA ARG A 367 2.63 -16.71 0.16
C ARG A 367 3.89 -17.09 0.93
N GLU A 368 3.90 -16.87 2.24
CA GLU A 368 5.06 -17.08 3.09
C GLU A 368 5.50 -18.56 3.07
N HIS A 369 6.56 -18.84 2.32
CA HIS A 369 7.18 -20.16 2.24
C HIS A 369 8.68 -20.00 1.97
N LYS A 370 9.45 -21.09 2.17
CA LYS A 370 10.87 -21.12 1.83
C LYS A 370 11.03 -21.56 0.38
N ILE A 371 11.85 -20.82 -0.37
CA ILE A 371 12.27 -21.24 -1.70
C ILE A 371 13.08 -22.54 -1.56
N VAL A 372 12.65 -23.58 -2.27
CA VAL A 372 13.27 -24.90 -2.23
C VAL A 372 14.35 -24.99 -3.31
N PRO A 373 15.57 -25.47 -3.02
CA PRO A 373 16.61 -25.69 -4.02
C PRO A 373 16.15 -26.61 -5.16
N ALA A 374 16.59 -26.34 -6.39
CA ALA A 374 16.28 -27.19 -7.54
C ALA A 374 17.01 -28.53 -7.45
N GLU A 375 16.35 -29.61 -7.89
CA GLU A 375 16.95 -30.95 -7.93
C GLU A 375 18.18 -31.01 -8.85
N LYS A 376 18.15 -30.26 -9.95
CA LYS A 376 19.26 -30.12 -10.90
C LYS A 376 19.49 -28.65 -11.22
N SER A 377 20.69 -28.15 -10.95
CA SER A 377 21.13 -26.83 -11.42
C SER A 377 21.15 -26.79 -12.94
N LYS A 378 20.61 -25.71 -13.51
CA LYS A 378 20.56 -25.43 -14.96
C LYS A 378 21.35 -24.16 -15.29
N LYS A 379 21.83 -24.04 -16.53
CA LYS A 379 22.33 -22.79 -17.11
C LYS A 379 21.16 -21.94 -17.63
N VAL A 380 20.86 -20.85 -16.93
CA VAL A 380 19.67 -20.01 -17.18
C VAL A 380 20.09 -18.67 -17.77
N MET A 381 19.49 -18.31 -18.91
CA MET A 381 19.65 -17.01 -19.56
C MET A 381 18.39 -16.17 -19.33
N VAL A 382 18.54 -14.98 -18.75
CA VAL A 382 17.44 -14.01 -18.57
C VAL A 382 17.65 -12.86 -19.53
N ILE A 383 16.65 -12.59 -20.38
CA ILE A 383 16.72 -11.56 -21.42
C ILE A 383 15.83 -10.39 -21.00
N GLY A 384 16.46 -9.31 -20.53
CA GLY A 384 15.81 -8.09 -20.05
C GLY A 384 16.04 -7.85 -18.55
N GLY A 385 16.68 -6.73 -18.23
CA GLY A 385 16.97 -6.24 -16.88
C GLY A 385 15.85 -5.40 -16.27
N GLY A 386 14.60 -5.60 -16.71
CA GLY A 386 13.42 -5.01 -16.08
C GLY A 386 13.04 -5.71 -14.76
N PRO A 387 12.02 -5.22 -14.04
CA PRO A 387 11.64 -5.74 -12.73
C PRO A 387 11.34 -7.25 -12.71
N GLY A 388 10.62 -7.76 -13.70
CA GLY A 388 10.32 -9.20 -13.78
C GLY A 388 11.55 -10.05 -14.05
N GLY A 389 12.44 -9.61 -14.94
CA GLY A 389 13.67 -10.33 -15.25
C GLY A 389 14.64 -10.36 -14.06
N MET A 390 14.78 -9.24 -13.36
CA MET A 390 15.61 -9.18 -12.15
C MET A 390 15.06 -10.06 -11.02
N GLU A 391 13.74 -10.06 -10.78
CA GLU A 391 13.13 -10.95 -9.77
C GLU A 391 13.31 -12.43 -10.16
N ALA A 392 13.05 -12.78 -11.42
CA ALA A 392 13.24 -14.16 -11.91
C ALA A 392 14.69 -14.62 -11.75
N ALA A 393 15.66 -13.76 -12.07
CA ALA A 393 17.08 -14.06 -11.92
C ALA A 393 17.46 -14.27 -10.44
N ALA A 394 16.95 -13.43 -9.54
CA ALA A 394 17.20 -13.54 -8.11
C ALA A 394 16.64 -14.85 -7.53
N VAL A 395 15.41 -15.20 -7.89
CA VAL A 395 14.73 -16.41 -7.41
C VAL A 395 15.31 -17.69 -8.03
N ALA A 396 15.62 -17.70 -9.32
CA ALA A 396 16.31 -18.84 -9.94
C ALA A 396 17.72 -19.05 -9.34
N SER A 397 18.41 -17.97 -9.00
CA SER A 397 19.70 -18.06 -8.30
C SER A 397 19.53 -18.61 -6.87
N LEU A 398 18.48 -18.23 -6.15
CA LEU A 398 18.12 -18.80 -4.84
C LEU A 398 17.93 -20.32 -4.88
N ARG A 399 17.38 -20.84 -5.98
CA ARG A 399 17.24 -22.29 -6.19
C ARG A 399 18.54 -23.00 -6.53
N GLY A 400 19.61 -22.27 -6.83
CA GLY A 400 20.93 -22.81 -7.12
C GLY A 400 21.30 -22.88 -8.62
N HIS A 401 20.50 -22.27 -9.51
CA HIS A 401 20.83 -22.24 -10.95
C HIS A 401 22.01 -21.29 -11.25
N LYS A 402 22.70 -21.56 -12.37
CA LYS A 402 23.73 -20.67 -12.93
C LYS A 402 23.06 -19.64 -13.83
N VAL A 403 22.76 -18.46 -13.27
CA VAL A 403 21.98 -17.43 -13.94
C VAL A 403 22.88 -16.36 -14.59
N SER A 404 22.59 -16.02 -15.84
CA SER A 404 23.14 -14.84 -16.52
C SER A 404 22.01 -13.94 -17.04
N LEU A 405 21.99 -12.69 -16.61
CA LEU A 405 21.04 -11.67 -17.01
C LEU A 405 21.67 -10.74 -18.04
N PHE A 406 20.97 -10.54 -19.16
CA PHE A 406 21.38 -9.68 -20.26
C PHE A 406 20.44 -8.49 -20.38
N GLU A 407 20.99 -7.29 -20.43
CA GLU A 407 20.25 -6.02 -20.59
C GLU A 407 20.89 -5.21 -21.72
N LYS A 408 20.06 -4.78 -22.67
CA LYS A 408 20.52 -4.00 -23.83
C LYS A 408 20.94 -2.59 -23.47
N ASN A 409 20.38 -2.00 -22.42
CA ASN A 409 20.76 -0.70 -21.91
C ASN A 409 21.97 -0.79 -20.96
N THR A 410 22.60 0.35 -20.68
CA THR A 410 23.73 0.44 -19.75
C THR A 410 23.31 0.43 -18.26
N GLN A 411 22.02 0.36 -17.97
CA GLN A 411 21.45 0.35 -16.62
C GLN A 411 20.32 -0.68 -16.52
N LEU A 412 20.16 -1.28 -15.34
CA LEU A 412 19.02 -2.15 -15.01
C LEU A 412 17.78 -1.33 -14.62
N GLY A 413 16.65 -2.00 -14.43
CA GLY A 413 15.38 -1.42 -14.00
C GLY A 413 14.34 -1.29 -15.09
N GLY A 414 14.75 -1.28 -16.37
CA GLY A 414 13.84 -1.16 -17.51
C GLY A 414 12.88 0.02 -17.36
N GLN A 415 11.57 -0.23 -17.48
CA GLN A 415 10.52 0.80 -17.38
C GLN A 415 10.44 1.46 -15.99
N LEU A 416 10.99 0.86 -14.92
CA LEU A 416 11.03 1.51 -13.59
C LEU A 416 11.83 2.81 -13.62
N ILE A 417 12.94 2.83 -14.37
CA ILE A 417 13.80 4.02 -14.45
C ILE A 417 13.08 5.16 -15.15
N LEU A 418 12.29 4.83 -16.17
CA LEU A 418 11.45 5.81 -16.86
C LEU A 418 10.33 6.32 -15.94
N ALA A 419 9.62 5.42 -15.26
CA ALA A 419 8.54 5.77 -14.35
C ALA A 419 9.03 6.66 -13.19
N ALA A 420 10.25 6.46 -12.70
CA ALA A 420 10.84 7.27 -11.64
C ALA A 420 11.15 8.72 -12.06
N ARG A 421 11.07 9.06 -13.36
CA ARG A 421 11.22 10.44 -13.85
C ARG A 421 9.97 11.29 -13.68
N ALA A 422 8.81 10.67 -13.51
CA ALA A 422 7.58 11.39 -13.24
C ALA A 422 7.64 12.07 -11.85
N PRO A 423 7.02 13.25 -11.68
CA PRO A 423 6.87 13.90 -10.38
C PRO A 423 6.33 12.93 -9.33
N PHE A 424 6.86 13.03 -8.10
CA PHE A 424 6.48 12.21 -6.94
C PHE A 424 6.65 10.67 -7.07
N LYS A 425 7.30 10.19 -8.12
CA LYS A 425 7.55 8.74 -8.35
C LYS A 425 9.01 8.34 -8.22
N GLN A 426 9.88 9.22 -7.72
CA GLN A 426 11.33 8.99 -7.64
C GLN A 426 11.66 7.68 -6.92
N GLU A 427 10.90 7.33 -5.89
CA GLU A 427 11.08 6.11 -5.10
C GLU A 427 10.84 4.81 -5.87
N ILE A 428 10.22 4.85 -7.06
CA ILE A 428 10.12 3.66 -7.93
C ILE A 428 11.52 3.18 -8.33
N SER A 429 12.51 4.07 -8.42
CA SER A 429 13.90 3.70 -8.69
C SER A 429 14.48 2.75 -7.63
N TRP A 430 14.00 2.83 -6.38
CA TRP A 430 14.44 1.96 -5.29
C TRP A 430 14.19 0.49 -5.58
N VAL A 431 13.15 0.16 -6.35
CA VAL A 431 12.88 -1.23 -6.74
C VAL A 431 14.00 -1.78 -7.61
N ALA A 432 14.49 -0.97 -8.56
CA ALA A 432 15.59 -1.38 -9.42
C ALA A 432 16.89 -1.50 -8.63
N GLU A 433 17.16 -0.52 -7.75
CA GLU A 433 18.33 -0.52 -6.86
C GLU A 433 18.35 -1.74 -5.93
N ASP A 434 17.23 -2.06 -5.28
CA ASP A 434 17.14 -3.18 -4.33
C ASP A 434 17.31 -4.53 -5.05
N LEU A 435 16.68 -4.70 -6.21
CA LEU A 435 16.83 -5.91 -7.02
C LEU A 435 18.25 -6.07 -7.56
N GLU A 436 18.88 -4.98 -8.02
CA GLU A 436 20.26 -5.02 -8.48
C GLU A 436 21.24 -5.39 -7.35
N LYS A 437 21.08 -4.81 -6.15
CA LYS A 437 21.85 -5.20 -4.95
C LYS A 437 21.68 -6.68 -4.64
N GLU A 438 20.45 -7.18 -4.69
CA GLU A 438 20.16 -8.59 -4.45
C GLU A 438 20.83 -9.51 -5.48
N LEU A 439 20.80 -9.15 -6.77
CA LEU A 439 21.49 -9.91 -7.83
C LEU A 439 23.01 -9.95 -7.61
N HIS A 440 23.61 -8.84 -7.18
CA HIS A 440 25.03 -8.79 -6.85
C HIS A 440 25.38 -9.67 -5.64
N GLN A 441 24.59 -9.62 -4.57
CA GLN A 441 24.77 -10.48 -3.39
C GLN A 441 24.67 -11.97 -3.76
N ARG A 442 23.80 -12.29 -4.72
CA ARG A 442 23.60 -13.65 -5.26
C ARG A 442 24.63 -14.07 -6.30
N LYS A 443 25.55 -13.18 -6.68
CA LYS A 443 26.58 -13.42 -7.71
C LYS A 443 25.98 -13.82 -9.06
N VAL A 444 24.83 -13.28 -9.42
CA VAL A 444 24.27 -13.42 -10.77
C VAL A 444 25.19 -12.71 -11.77
N SER A 445 25.49 -13.34 -12.91
CA SER A 445 26.25 -12.69 -13.99
C SER A 445 25.37 -11.67 -14.69
N ILE A 446 25.78 -10.39 -14.73
CA ILE A 446 25.00 -9.30 -15.32
C ILE A 446 25.78 -8.71 -16.49
N GLN A 447 25.18 -8.72 -17.68
CA GLN A 447 25.75 -8.19 -18.92
C GLN A 447 24.91 -6.99 -19.38
N LYS A 448 25.36 -5.77 -19.06
CA LYS A 448 24.72 -4.51 -19.47
C LYS A 448 25.27 -4.04 -20.82
N GLY A 449 24.48 -3.30 -21.59
CA GLY A 449 24.84 -2.85 -22.93
C GLY A 449 24.89 -3.99 -23.97
N GLN A 450 24.38 -5.17 -23.62
CA GLN A 450 24.43 -6.36 -24.45
C GLN A 450 23.02 -6.71 -24.91
N GLU A 451 22.70 -6.34 -26.15
CA GLU A 451 21.50 -6.85 -26.80
C GLU A 451 21.69 -8.35 -27.10
N VAL A 452 20.65 -9.13 -26.79
CA VAL A 452 20.64 -10.56 -27.08
C VAL A 452 20.23 -10.74 -28.53
N THR A 453 20.96 -11.58 -29.25
CA THR A 453 20.64 -12.00 -30.62
C THR A 453 20.46 -13.52 -30.66
N MET A 454 19.93 -14.04 -31.76
CA MET A 454 19.83 -15.50 -31.94
C MET A 454 21.20 -16.17 -31.88
N ASP A 455 22.22 -15.58 -32.51
CA ASP A 455 23.59 -16.08 -32.48
C ASP A 455 24.15 -16.13 -31.07
N LEU A 456 23.84 -15.12 -30.23
CA LEU A 456 24.27 -15.12 -28.83
C LEU A 456 23.61 -16.26 -28.04
N ILE A 457 22.33 -16.55 -28.28
CA ILE A 457 21.64 -17.68 -27.64
C ILE A 457 22.30 -19.01 -28.06
N GLU A 458 22.58 -19.18 -29.35
CA GLU A 458 23.24 -20.37 -29.90
C GLU A 458 24.67 -20.56 -29.33
N GLN A 459 25.44 -19.47 -29.19
CA GLN A 459 26.77 -19.49 -28.56
C GLN A 459 26.70 -19.73 -27.05
N PHE A 460 25.72 -19.15 -26.37
CA PHE A 460 25.57 -19.28 -24.93
C PHE A 460 25.07 -20.67 -24.52
N GLN A 461 24.35 -21.39 -25.38
CA GLN A 461 23.79 -22.72 -25.12
C GLN A 461 23.07 -22.82 -23.76
N PRO A 462 22.02 -22.00 -23.50
CA PRO A 462 21.26 -22.09 -22.26
C PRO A 462 20.42 -23.38 -22.21
N GLU A 463 20.22 -23.93 -21.01
CA GLU A 463 19.22 -24.99 -20.76
C GLU A 463 17.82 -24.39 -20.58
N ALA A 464 17.74 -23.14 -20.09
CA ALA A 464 16.49 -22.39 -19.97
C ALA A 464 16.66 -20.91 -20.32
N VAL A 465 15.66 -20.33 -20.98
CA VAL A 465 15.60 -18.92 -21.35
C VAL A 465 14.35 -18.29 -20.73
N ILE A 466 14.53 -17.19 -20.02
CA ILE A 466 13.46 -16.34 -19.49
C ILE A 466 13.40 -15.05 -20.30
N PHE A 467 12.33 -14.86 -21.06
CA PHE A 467 12.06 -13.64 -21.81
C PHE A 467 11.36 -12.61 -20.92
N ALA A 468 12.03 -11.49 -20.67
CA ALA A 468 11.55 -10.36 -19.87
C ALA A 468 11.77 -9.02 -20.60
N MET A 469 11.55 -9.01 -21.92
CA MET A 469 11.92 -7.90 -22.84
C MET A 469 10.97 -6.68 -22.80
N GLY A 470 9.99 -6.68 -21.90
CA GLY A 470 9.07 -5.58 -21.67
C GLY A 470 8.16 -5.25 -22.86
N GLY A 471 7.67 -4.01 -22.88
CA GLY A 471 6.87 -3.44 -23.96
C GLY A 471 7.40 -2.09 -24.45
N SER A 472 6.90 -1.67 -25.62
CA SER A 472 7.23 -0.41 -26.28
C SER A 472 5.98 0.47 -26.43
N PRO A 473 6.11 1.81 -26.59
CA PRO A 473 4.96 2.68 -26.82
C PRO A 473 4.08 2.22 -27.98
N LEU A 474 2.76 2.25 -27.78
CA LEU A 474 1.80 2.01 -28.85
C LEU A 474 1.63 3.30 -29.68
N ILE A 475 1.89 3.20 -30.99
CA ILE A 475 1.66 4.29 -31.94
C ILE A 475 0.31 4.05 -32.62
N PRO A 476 -0.71 4.89 -32.39
CA PRO A 476 -2.04 4.69 -32.95
C PRO A 476 -2.08 5.05 -34.44
N GLY A 477 -3.04 4.48 -35.18
CA GLY A 477 -3.27 4.75 -36.61
C GLY A 477 -3.96 6.09 -36.88
N ILE A 478 -3.47 7.19 -36.29
CA ILE A 478 -4.03 8.54 -36.47
C ILE A 478 -3.33 9.23 -37.65
N LYS A 479 -4.11 9.94 -38.49
CA LYS A 479 -3.55 10.73 -39.59
C LYS A 479 -2.59 11.79 -39.03
N GLY A 480 -1.37 11.89 -39.58
CA GLY A 480 -0.35 12.83 -39.10
C GLY A 480 0.48 12.35 -37.90
N VAL A 481 0.36 11.08 -37.46
CA VAL A 481 1.14 10.56 -36.31
C VAL A 481 2.67 10.50 -36.52
N LYS A 482 3.13 10.68 -37.77
CA LYS A 482 4.57 10.72 -38.13
C LYS A 482 5.09 12.14 -38.37
N GLU A 483 4.29 13.18 -38.08
CA GLU A 483 4.73 14.56 -38.21
C GLU A 483 5.89 14.88 -37.23
N ALA A 484 6.73 15.84 -37.59
CA ALA A 484 7.96 16.13 -36.84
C ALA A 484 7.71 16.69 -35.43
N ASN A 485 6.51 17.19 -35.15
CA ASN A 485 6.10 17.69 -33.83
C ASN A 485 5.42 16.63 -32.95
N VAL A 486 5.45 15.35 -33.36
CA VAL A 486 4.87 14.23 -32.61
C VAL A 486 5.96 13.49 -31.84
N VAL A 487 5.76 13.32 -30.55
CA VAL A 487 6.66 12.58 -29.65
C VAL A 487 5.85 11.64 -28.76
N THR A 488 6.50 10.69 -28.11
CA THR A 488 5.85 9.79 -27.14
C THR A 488 6.05 10.27 -25.71
N SER A 489 5.15 9.90 -24.80
CA SER A 489 5.34 10.13 -23.36
C SER A 489 6.66 9.54 -22.85
N HIS A 490 7.09 8.41 -23.42
CA HIS A 490 8.37 7.79 -23.06
C HIS A 490 9.59 8.63 -23.47
N GLU A 491 9.55 9.31 -24.62
CA GLU A 491 10.64 10.20 -25.03
C GLU A 491 10.69 11.46 -24.18
N VAL A 492 9.52 12.02 -23.83
CA VAL A 492 9.41 13.19 -22.95
C VAL A 492 9.93 12.87 -21.55
N LEU A 493 9.41 11.81 -20.92
CA LEU A 493 9.83 11.38 -19.58
C LEU A 493 11.32 10.97 -19.53
N ALA A 494 11.85 10.40 -20.61
CA ALA A 494 13.27 10.07 -20.73
C ALA A 494 14.17 11.30 -20.98
N GLY A 495 13.59 12.49 -21.20
CA GLY A 495 14.34 13.70 -21.56
C GLY A 495 14.97 13.65 -22.97
N ARG A 496 14.48 12.76 -23.84
CA ARG A 496 14.99 12.57 -25.21
C ARG A 496 14.26 13.44 -26.24
N ALA A 497 13.07 13.93 -25.90
CA ALA A 497 12.31 14.86 -26.73
C ALA A 497 12.26 16.25 -26.10
N LYS A 498 12.45 17.29 -26.93
CA LYS A 498 12.14 18.67 -26.57
C LYS A 498 10.69 18.99 -26.97
N THR A 499 10.00 19.78 -26.15
CA THR A 499 8.64 20.23 -26.42
C THR A 499 8.60 21.75 -26.60
N GLY A 500 7.63 22.23 -27.39
CA GLY A 500 7.30 23.65 -27.47
C GLY A 500 6.61 24.17 -26.19
N ASP A 501 5.99 25.34 -26.25
CA ASP A 501 5.35 25.94 -25.05
C ASP A 501 3.91 25.47 -24.84
N ARG A 502 3.22 25.10 -25.93
CA ARG A 502 1.88 24.51 -25.91
C ARG A 502 1.95 23.04 -26.28
N VAL A 503 1.53 22.17 -25.38
CA VAL A 503 1.57 20.72 -25.56
C VAL A 503 0.18 20.14 -25.45
N VAL A 504 -0.18 19.25 -26.38
CA VAL A 504 -1.39 18.43 -26.28
C VAL A 504 -1.00 16.96 -26.16
N ILE A 505 -1.60 16.26 -25.19
CA ILE A 505 -1.32 14.86 -24.90
C ILE A 505 -2.54 14.02 -25.30
N ILE A 506 -2.32 13.01 -26.14
CA ILE A 506 -3.33 12.02 -26.53
C ILE A 506 -3.27 10.84 -25.56
N GLY A 507 -4.33 10.66 -24.79
CA GLY A 507 -4.45 9.65 -23.73
C GLY A 507 -4.26 10.24 -22.34
N GLY A 508 -5.28 10.11 -21.50
CA GLY A 508 -5.36 10.60 -20.14
C GLY A 508 -5.18 9.53 -19.07
N GLY A 509 -4.63 8.36 -19.41
CA GLY A 509 -4.16 7.38 -18.41
C GLY A 509 -2.96 7.90 -17.60
N SER A 510 -2.51 7.10 -16.63
CA SER A 510 -1.40 7.40 -15.71
C SER A 510 -0.19 8.06 -16.38
N SER A 511 0.41 7.41 -17.39
CA SER A 511 1.58 7.95 -18.11
C SER A 511 1.33 9.31 -18.78
N GLY A 512 0.10 9.55 -19.27
CA GLY A 512 -0.27 10.80 -19.91
C GLY A 512 -0.37 11.95 -18.90
N ALA A 513 -1.03 11.68 -17.78
CA ALA A 513 -1.14 12.61 -16.66
C ALA A 513 0.21 12.93 -16.00
N GLU A 514 1.08 11.93 -15.82
CA GLU A 514 2.44 12.10 -15.30
C GLU A 514 3.31 12.95 -16.22
N THR A 515 3.18 12.72 -17.53
CA THR A 515 3.87 13.56 -18.53
C THR A 515 3.32 14.98 -18.52
N ALA A 516 2.01 15.15 -18.32
CA ALA A 516 1.39 16.47 -18.19
C ALA A 516 1.90 17.23 -16.97
N GLU A 517 1.98 16.57 -15.81
CA GLU A 517 2.47 17.16 -14.57
C GLU A 517 3.93 17.59 -14.70
N LEU A 518 4.79 16.73 -15.28
CA LEU A 518 6.20 17.05 -15.56
C LEU A 518 6.34 18.28 -16.46
N LEU A 519 5.56 18.36 -17.54
CA LEU A 519 5.61 19.48 -18.48
C LEU A 519 5.06 20.76 -17.85
N ALA A 520 4.01 20.67 -17.04
CA ALA A 520 3.47 21.81 -16.32
C ALA A 520 4.48 22.36 -15.29
N ASP A 521 5.24 21.50 -14.60
CA ASP A 521 6.36 21.91 -13.73
C ASP A 521 7.46 22.66 -14.49
N GLN A 522 7.61 22.39 -15.79
CA GLN A 522 8.52 23.11 -16.69
C GLN A 522 7.92 24.40 -17.27
N GLY A 523 6.75 24.84 -16.78
CA GLY A 523 6.07 26.06 -17.22
C GLY A 523 5.34 25.94 -18.55
N LYS A 524 5.09 24.71 -19.04
CA LYS A 524 4.38 24.48 -20.30
C LYS A 524 2.87 24.59 -20.13
N THR A 525 2.18 25.05 -21.17
CA THR A 525 0.72 25.00 -21.25
C THR A 525 0.29 23.64 -21.78
N VAL A 526 -0.37 22.84 -20.95
CA VAL A 526 -0.69 21.44 -21.28
C VAL A 526 -2.19 21.20 -21.37
N VAL A 527 -2.60 20.47 -22.42
CA VAL A 527 -3.95 19.93 -22.59
C VAL A 527 -3.88 18.41 -22.68
N ILE A 528 -4.63 17.70 -21.84
CA ILE A 528 -4.85 16.25 -21.95
C ILE A 528 -6.14 16.03 -22.74
N CYS A 529 -6.08 15.23 -23.79
CA CYS A 529 -7.24 14.75 -24.55
C CYS A 529 -7.46 13.26 -24.29
N GLU A 530 -8.55 12.94 -23.62
CA GLU A 530 -8.98 11.58 -23.28
C GLU A 530 -10.28 11.25 -24.02
N MET A 531 -10.30 10.10 -24.69
CA MET A 531 -11.47 9.63 -25.43
C MET A 531 -12.57 9.11 -24.51
N LEU A 532 -12.20 8.67 -23.30
CA LEU A 532 -13.10 8.14 -22.28
C LEU A 532 -13.76 9.27 -21.46
N GLU A 533 -14.72 8.88 -20.63
CA GLU A 533 -15.51 9.79 -19.79
C GLU A 533 -14.74 10.36 -18.60
N ASP A 534 -13.57 9.82 -18.29
CA ASP A 534 -12.75 10.22 -17.15
C ASP A 534 -11.27 9.89 -17.40
N VAL A 535 -10.37 10.46 -16.59
CA VAL A 535 -8.91 10.31 -16.70
C VAL A 535 -8.30 9.54 -15.52
N ILE A 536 -7.09 9.02 -15.71
CA ILE A 536 -6.27 8.40 -14.64
C ILE A 536 -6.99 7.20 -13.99
N MET A 537 -7.93 6.58 -14.71
CA MET A 537 -8.76 5.47 -14.21
C MET A 537 -7.96 4.18 -13.97
N ASP A 538 -6.75 4.09 -14.52
CA ASP A 538 -5.80 2.99 -14.38
C ASP A 538 -4.92 3.10 -13.11
N THR A 539 -5.06 4.18 -12.34
CA THR A 539 -4.22 4.49 -11.18
C THR A 539 -4.92 4.18 -9.86
N GLU A 540 -4.13 3.84 -8.84
CA GLU A 540 -4.63 3.66 -7.47
C GLU A 540 -5.39 4.92 -6.97
N PRO A 541 -6.56 4.77 -6.31
CA PRO A 541 -7.44 5.89 -5.98
C PRO A 541 -6.83 7.07 -5.20
N MET A 542 -5.98 6.81 -4.20
CA MET A 542 -5.37 7.90 -3.42
C MET A 542 -4.34 8.67 -4.25
N THR A 543 -3.54 7.93 -5.02
CA THR A 543 -2.60 8.52 -5.99
C THR A 543 -3.34 9.36 -7.04
N ARG A 544 -4.46 8.83 -7.58
CA ARG A 544 -5.33 9.54 -8.52
C ARG A 544 -5.88 10.84 -7.92
N LYS A 545 -6.36 10.80 -6.68
CA LYS A 545 -6.89 11.99 -5.99
C LYS A 545 -5.84 13.09 -5.88
N VAL A 546 -4.63 12.76 -5.43
CA VAL A 546 -3.53 13.72 -5.30
C VAL A 546 -3.09 14.26 -6.66
N MET A 547 -2.97 13.40 -7.67
CA MET A 547 -2.58 13.80 -9.02
C MET A 547 -3.60 14.76 -9.67
N LEU A 548 -4.91 14.47 -9.55
CA LEU A 548 -5.95 15.38 -10.06
C LEU A 548 -5.89 16.75 -9.41
N LYS A 549 -5.64 16.81 -8.10
CA LYS A 549 -5.44 18.08 -7.38
C LYS A 549 -4.25 18.85 -7.95
N HIS A 550 -3.09 18.21 -8.08
CA HIS A 550 -1.89 18.86 -8.62
C HIS A 550 -2.07 19.36 -10.06
N LEU A 551 -2.66 18.54 -10.93
CA LEU A 551 -2.95 18.94 -12.32
C LEU A 551 -3.84 20.18 -12.37
N SER A 552 -4.87 20.23 -11.52
CA SER A 552 -5.75 21.39 -11.40
C SER A 552 -5.01 22.63 -10.89
N GLU A 553 -4.21 22.52 -9.83
CA GLU A 553 -3.43 23.63 -9.26
C GLU A 553 -2.38 24.17 -10.25
N LYS A 554 -1.87 23.31 -11.14
CA LYS A 554 -0.94 23.68 -12.22
C LYS A 554 -1.61 24.18 -13.50
N GLY A 555 -2.94 24.24 -13.54
CA GLY A 555 -3.70 24.75 -14.69
C GLY A 555 -3.68 23.82 -15.91
N VAL A 556 -3.41 22.52 -15.74
CA VAL A 556 -3.52 21.54 -16.83
C VAL A 556 -4.98 21.40 -17.24
N ARG A 557 -5.26 21.60 -18.53
CA ARG A 557 -6.63 21.45 -19.07
C ARG A 557 -6.89 20.00 -19.43
N ILE A 558 -8.03 19.46 -19.01
CA ILE A 558 -8.41 18.07 -19.28
C ILE A 558 -9.68 18.07 -20.13
N LEU A 559 -9.61 17.44 -21.30
CA LEU A 559 -10.70 17.27 -22.25
C LEU A 559 -11.06 15.78 -22.32
N ILE A 560 -12.13 15.38 -21.62
CA ILE A 560 -12.73 14.04 -21.69
C ILE A 560 -13.68 13.92 -22.89
N ASN A 561 -14.07 12.69 -23.26
CA ASN A 561 -14.90 12.39 -24.42
C ASN A 561 -14.39 13.04 -25.72
N SER A 562 -13.06 13.07 -25.87
CA SER A 562 -12.34 13.79 -26.92
C SER A 562 -11.51 12.82 -27.76
N GLU A 563 -12.07 12.39 -28.90
CA GLU A 563 -11.42 11.44 -29.81
C GLU A 563 -10.42 12.17 -30.72
N ALA A 564 -9.14 11.78 -30.71
CA ALA A 564 -8.14 12.32 -31.63
C ALA A 564 -8.37 11.83 -33.07
N LYS A 565 -8.56 12.75 -34.02
CA LYS A 565 -8.86 12.44 -35.43
C LYS A 565 -7.68 12.63 -36.36
N GLU A 566 -6.98 13.75 -36.24
CA GLU A 566 -5.89 14.14 -37.12
C GLU A 566 -4.88 15.02 -36.38
N ILE A 567 -3.61 14.75 -36.56
CA ILE A 567 -2.52 15.60 -36.10
C ILE A 567 -2.09 16.49 -37.27
N LYS A 568 -2.09 17.80 -37.05
CA LYS A 568 -1.66 18.83 -37.99
C LYS A 568 -0.42 19.54 -37.42
N ARG A 569 0.25 20.31 -38.28
CA ARG A 569 1.39 21.13 -37.86
C ARG A 569 1.01 22.13 -36.76
N GLU A 570 -0.20 22.69 -36.82
CA GLU A 570 -0.69 23.66 -35.85
C GLU A 570 -1.33 23.06 -34.57
N GLY A 571 -1.48 21.73 -34.48
CA GLY A 571 -2.05 21.08 -33.30
C GLY A 571 -2.82 19.77 -33.58
N LEU A 572 -3.75 19.44 -32.69
CA LEU A 572 -4.54 18.21 -32.74
C LEU A 572 -6.01 18.51 -33.04
N VAL A 573 -6.57 17.87 -34.07
CA VAL A 573 -8.01 17.85 -34.32
C VAL A 573 -8.64 16.77 -33.44
N VAL A 574 -9.56 17.18 -32.58
CA VAL A 574 -10.33 16.28 -31.71
C VAL A 574 -11.82 16.35 -32.07
N LYS A 575 -12.50 15.21 -32.01
CA LYS A 575 -13.96 15.13 -32.09
C LYS A 575 -14.53 15.05 -30.69
N ARG A 576 -15.36 16.02 -30.33
CA ARG A 576 -15.98 16.15 -29.00
C ARG A 576 -17.41 16.68 -29.15
N ASN A 577 -18.36 16.07 -28.45
CA ASN A 577 -19.79 16.43 -28.53
C ASN A 577 -20.35 16.49 -29.97
N GLY A 578 -19.86 15.61 -30.85
CA GLY A 578 -20.27 15.56 -32.27
C GLY A 578 -19.58 16.57 -33.19
N ASN A 579 -18.82 17.53 -32.66
CA ASN A 579 -18.11 18.55 -33.44
C ASN A 579 -16.61 18.26 -33.45
N GLU A 580 -15.93 18.65 -34.53
CA GLU A 580 -14.46 18.66 -34.59
C GLU A 580 -13.92 20.03 -34.21
N GLU A 581 -12.93 20.06 -33.32
CA GLU A 581 -12.23 21.27 -32.90
C GLU A 581 -10.72 21.08 -32.99
N LEU A 582 -10.00 22.16 -33.32
CA LEU A 582 -8.54 22.17 -33.36
C LEU A 582 -7.99 22.66 -32.01
N ILE A 583 -7.33 21.77 -31.29
CA ILE A 583 -6.53 22.10 -30.11
C ILE A 583 -5.14 22.54 -30.58
N ARG A 584 -4.89 23.84 -30.56
CA ARG A 584 -3.59 24.41 -30.99
C ARG A 584 -2.47 23.99 -30.05
N ALA A 585 -1.41 23.42 -30.60
CA ALA A 585 -0.24 22.98 -29.86
C ALA A 585 1.01 23.02 -30.74
N ASP A 586 2.16 23.26 -30.11
CA ASP A 586 3.47 23.21 -30.75
C ASP A 586 4.02 21.78 -30.75
N THR A 587 3.54 20.92 -29.85
CA THR A 587 3.95 19.52 -29.73
C THR A 587 2.75 18.64 -29.38
N VAL A 588 2.66 17.49 -30.03
CA VAL A 588 1.67 16.44 -29.73
C VAL A 588 2.37 15.26 -29.07
N VAL A 589 1.93 14.86 -27.88
CA VAL A 589 2.48 13.72 -27.14
C VAL A 589 1.53 12.53 -27.23
N ILE A 590 2.04 11.38 -27.67
CA ILE A 590 1.30 10.12 -27.73
C ILE A 590 1.49 9.35 -26.41
N SER A 591 0.39 9.05 -25.73
CA SER A 591 0.36 8.28 -24.47
C SER A 591 -0.82 7.31 -24.40
N VAL A 592 -0.99 6.48 -25.43
CA VAL A 592 -2.13 5.56 -25.58
C VAL A 592 -1.82 4.11 -25.20
N GLY A 593 -0.86 3.90 -24.29
CA GLY A 593 -0.45 2.59 -23.80
C GLY A 593 0.75 1.99 -24.53
N SER A 594 0.95 0.68 -24.37
CA SER A 594 2.14 -0.05 -24.82
C SER A 594 1.77 -1.32 -25.59
N LYS A 595 2.70 -1.81 -26.41
CA LYS A 595 2.65 -3.11 -27.11
C LYS A 595 3.75 -4.04 -26.60
N SER A 596 3.49 -5.34 -26.58
CA SER A 596 4.48 -6.37 -26.18
C SER A 596 5.65 -6.45 -27.17
N ASN A 597 6.87 -6.65 -26.66
CA ASN A 597 8.04 -6.96 -27.49
C ASN A 597 8.18 -8.49 -27.63
N ARG A 598 7.78 -9.06 -28.77
CA ARG A 598 7.66 -10.54 -28.96
C ARG A 598 8.52 -11.17 -30.06
N GLU A 599 9.10 -10.37 -30.95
CA GLU A 599 9.74 -10.85 -32.18
C GLU A 599 10.72 -12.01 -31.96
N MET A 600 11.66 -11.89 -31.00
CA MET A 600 12.62 -12.95 -30.69
C MET A 600 11.97 -14.22 -30.11
N ILE A 601 10.91 -14.07 -29.32
CA ILE A 601 10.18 -15.21 -28.72
C ILE A 601 9.57 -16.05 -29.84
N ASP A 602 8.91 -15.37 -30.77
CA ASP A 602 8.21 -16.00 -31.89
C ASP A 602 9.21 -16.68 -32.84
N LEU A 603 10.36 -16.04 -33.11
CA LEU A 603 11.45 -16.62 -33.90
C LEU A 603 12.06 -17.88 -33.25
N LEU A 604 12.36 -17.85 -31.94
CA LEU A 604 12.96 -19.00 -31.26
C LEU A 604 11.99 -20.19 -31.19
N LYS A 605 10.69 -19.92 -30.97
CA LYS A 605 9.66 -20.96 -31.03
C LYS A 605 9.53 -21.57 -32.43
N ALA A 606 9.56 -20.75 -33.48
CA ALA A 606 9.49 -21.22 -34.85
C ALA A 606 10.68 -22.12 -35.24
N LYS A 607 11.88 -21.85 -34.71
CA LYS A 607 13.08 -22.65 -34.94
C LYS A 607 13.05 -24.04 -34.26
N LYS A 608 12.08 -24.33 -33.37
CA LYS A 608 12.03 -25.56 -32.55
C LYS A 608 13.38 -25.86 -31.89
N ALA A 609 13.85 -24.93 -31.05
CA ALA A 609 15.10 -25.14 -30.30
C ALA A 609 14.94 -26.33 -29.33
N ASP A 610 15.22 -27.54 -29.82
CA ASP A 610 15.08 -28.78 -29.06
C ASP A 610 15.97 -28.71 -27.81
N GLY A 611 15.37 -28.98 -26.65
CA GLY A 611 16.09 -29.06 -25.37
C GLY A 611 16.26 -27.75 -24.60
N ILE A 612 15.79 -26.60 -25.10
CA ILE A 612 15.78 -25.33 -24.33
C ILE A 612 14.39 -25.08 -23.74
N GLU A 613 14.30 -24.93 -22.43
CA GLU A 613 13.05 -24.53 -21.76
C GLU A 613 12.81 -23.02 -21.96
N LEU A 614 11.63 -22.65 -22.46
CA LEU A 614 11.28 -21.25 -22.76
C LEU A 614 10.20 -20.73 -21.82
N TYR A 615 10.47 -19.60 -21.18
CA TYR A 615 9.55 -18.91 -20.27
C TYR A 615 9.36 -17.46 -20.67
N GLU A 616 8.13 -16.95 -20.60
CA GLU A 616 7.79 -15.56 -20.90
C GLU A 616 7.17 -14.90 -19.67
N ILE A 617 7.63 -13.70 -19.32
CA ILE A 617 7.12 -12.95 -18.15
C ILE A 617 6.97 -11.45 -18.42
N GLY A 618 6.07 -10.82 -17.70
CA GLY A 618 5.87 -9.37 -17.71
C GLY A 618 5.32 -8.85 -19.03
N ASP A 619 5.70 -7.63 -19.39
CA ASP A 619 5.05 -6.89 -20.47
C ASP A 619 5.31 -7.46 -21.88
N CYS A 620 6.30 -8.35 -22.06
CA CYS A 620 6.47 -9.06 -23.34
C CYS A 620 5.40 -10.13 -23.56
N VAL A 621 4.74 -10.59 -22.49
CA VAL A 621 3.50 -11.38 -22.59
C VAL A 621 2.36 -10.43 -22.90
N LYS A 622 2.07 -9.51 -21.98
CA LYS A 622 1.02 -8.51 -22.12
C LYS A 622 1.33 -7.34 -21.19
N PRO A 623 1.32 -6.08 -21.67
CA PRO A 623 1.60 -4.91 -20.85
C PRO A 623 0.64 -4.79 -19.68
N ARG A 624 1.20 -4.71 -18.47
CA ARG A 624 0.50 -4.61 -17.19
C ARG A 624 1.29 -3.72 -16.23
N LYS A 625 1.14 -3.91 -14.91
CA LYS A 625 1.86 -3.16 -13.89
C LYS A 625 3.12 -3.93 -13.45
N ALA A 626 4.06 -3.22 -12.83
CA ALA A 626 5.24 -3.83 -12.20
C ALA A 626 4.88 -4.96 -11.21
N LEU A 627 3.71 -4.86 -10.56
CA LEU A 627 3.14 -5.90 -9.69
C LEU A 627 3.06 -7.26 -10.39
N ASP A 628 2.58 -7.27 -11.64
CA ASP A 628 2.42 -8.51 -12.41
C ASP A 628 3.77 -9.03 -12.90
N ALA A 629 4.65 -8.14 -13.39
CA ALA A 629 5.97 -8.52 -13.86
C ALA A 629 6.84 -9.14 -12.76
N ILE A 630 6.85 -8.56 -11.54
CA ILE A 630 7.61 -9.09 -10.40
C ILE A 630 7.01 -10.41 -9.93
N ARG A 631 5.68 -10.52 -9.82
CA ARG A 631 5.01 -11.78 -9.45
C ARG A 631 5.34 -12.91 -10.43
N GLU A 632 5.17 -12.67 -11.73
CA GLU A 632 5.48 -13.65 -12.77
C GLU A 632 6.97 -14.01 -12.76
N GLY A 633 7.85 -13.04 -12.50
CA GLY A 633 9.28 -13.27 -12.34
C GLY A 633 9.59 -14.25 -11.20
N ALA A 634 9.03 -14.01 -10.00
CA ALA A 634 9.21 -14.92 -8.88
C ALA A 634 8.61 -16.31 -9.15
N GLU A 635 7.40 -16.39 -9.70
CA GLU A 635 6.73 -17.66 -10.01
C GLU A 635 7.52 -18.49 -11.03
N ILE A 636 8.08 -17.87 -12.07
CA ILE A 636 8.92 -18.57 -13.05
C ILE A 636 10.29 -18.90 -12.46
N GLY A 637 10.89 -17.99 -11.69
CA GLY A 637 12.14 -18.26 -10.99
C GLY A 637 12.03 -19.47 -10.07
N GLU A 638 10.90 -19.65 -9.38
CA GLU A 638 10.60 -20.80 -8.53
C GLU A 638 10.33 -22.10 -9.32
N LYS A 639 9.77 -21.97 -10.52
CA LYS A 639 9.35 -23.12 -11.35
C LYS A 639 10.52 -23.84 -12.01
N ILE A 640 11.59 -23.12 -12.36
CA ILE A 640 12.77 -23.65 -13.09
C ILE A 640 13.51 -24.68 -12.24
#